data_AF-A0A0L6WIU2-F1
#
_entry.id   AF-A0A0L6WIU2-F1
#
_cell.length_a   1.000
_cell.length_b   1.000
_cell.length_c   1.000
_cell.angle_alpha   90.00
_cell.angle_beta   90.00
_cell.angle_gamma   90.00
#
_symmetry.space_group_name_H-M   'P 1'
#
loop_
_entity.id
_entity.type
_entity.pdbx_description
1 polymer ?
#
loop_
_entity_poly.entity_id
_entity_poly.type
_entity_poly.pdbx_seq_one_letter_code
_entity_poly.pdbx_strand_id
1 'polypeptide(L)'
;MFQLEVPYWAYQCAEIGGGGCIALPPTKSNDVFHQDPPNLLDSGDAPDLPARPKIAAKSPSPPPSAPAPTAAEIEEQARMLKEYEEQQAKLVAARQEEDHRRLELEQQQQREFEQRQLQQAEAQRRAQEELMQQQILYNNQTQAAHHANELERELLAMRGQYERDQIFLEQYDQRVKALEAELANVGANINSQMLSKDELIKQLQDQVALWRNKYEALAKLYSQLRTEHLDMLSKFKAMQLKANSAQEAVDRMERMERDLKAKNLELADMLRERDRARFDIDRQKSSHKEEIDRLRREMNFANERAEDSSRSKNSEVSNIMTKYNRQLSELEDTLRSKQFQIDDLFSKLDSAAGDLERLREEKDQEIMILQEGMDSTIQRLSETQQNQSIVDETTNAQIDTLILDNRKKLNDIIDSIMQACVQKVDDAIYELESPTQAGNLNSTPEYTLSMVEKAINNATEFATIYNLYLGGDVGGDHVAVIKSANDFAQSMADVLINTKGITRLASDDDASDKIINVAKLAGDVGLRFFENLQSYKLDLLQPSQRKEVAMRNNGQVRGALTKLSEMVDGLVPKDKAGALARANGDIGDIVEQEMLGAAQAIEQATQRLQELMSRPRDSSRSAVDLQVHDSILAAAMAITNAISRLMKAATESQQEIVAQGKGSSSTQQFYKRNNRWTEGLISAARAVAFATNLLIESADGVLSGTHSLEQLIVASNEVAAATAQLVAASRVKANLMSKSQERLESAAKAVTEACKALVRQVKAVSARQNEEEEVDYKNMAVLEFKRREMEQQVEILKLEKDLGAARHRLGAMRRAGYHTDQTD
;
A
#
# COMPACT_ATOMS: atom_id res chain seq x y z
N MET A 1 -9.63 8.70 2.12
CA MET A 1 -10.05 9.78 3.04
C MET A 1 -10.60 9.13 4.30
N PHE A 2 -10.44 9.72 5.48
CA PHE A 2 -10.54 9.01 6.76
C PHE A 2 -11.96 8.91 7.35
N GLN A 3 -12.25 7.74 7.92
CA GLN A 3 -13.04 7.48 9.13
C GLN A 3 -12.53 6.11 9.63
N LEU A 4 -11.60 6.02 10.59
CA LEU A 4 -11.73 6.25 12.03
C LEU A 4 -12.76 5.32 12.71
N GLU A 5 -12.32 4.10 13.00
CA GLU A 5 -12.84 3.29 14.12
C GLU A 5 -11.78 3.29 15.24
N VAL A 6 -12.21 3.36 16.50
CA VAL A 6 -11.34 3.41 17.69
C VAL A 6 -11.53 2.11 18.49
N PRO A 7 -10.46 1.38 18.85
CA PRO A 7 -10.59 0.14 19.61
C PRO A 7 -10.83 0.42 21.11
N TYR A 8 -11.94 -0.10 21.64
CA TYR A 8 -12.17 -0.19 23.09
C TYR A 8 -11.34 -1.34 23.69
N TRP A 9 -10.49 -1.05 24.68
CA TRP A 9 -9.79 -2.05 25.51
C TRP A 9 -9.59 -1.53 26.95
N ALA A 10 -10.62 -1.73 27.77
CA ALA A 10 -10.70 -1.47 29.22
C ALA A 10 -12.11 -1.89 29.67
N TYR A 11 -12.38 -2.59 30.78
CA TYR A 11 -11.61 -3.41 31.72
C TYR A 11 -12.62 -4.49 32.26
N GLN A 12 -12.38 -5.43 33.17
CA GLN A 12 -11.35 -5.66 34.19
C GLN A 12 -11.25 -7.18 34.52
N CYS A 13 -10.21 -7.61 35.24
CA CYS A 13 -10.24 -8.86 36.01
C CYS A 13 -10.69 -8.59 37.46
N ALA A 14 -11.37 -9.56 38.08
CA ALA A 14 -11.54 -9.65 39.54
C ALA A 14 -10.71 -10.82 40.08
N GLU A 15 -9.96 -10.59 41.16
CA GLU A 15 -9.16 -11.64 41.80
C GLU A 15 -10.01 -12.53 42.72
N ILE A 16 -9.86 -13.86 42.62
CA ILE A 16 -10.02 -14.76 43.76
C ILE A 16 -8.79 -15.67 43.82
N GLY A 17 -7.96 -15.47 44.83
CA GLY A 17 -6.87 -16.37 45.19
C GLY A 17 -7.18 -17.14 46.47
N GLY A 18 -6.72 -18.39 46.57
CA GLY A 18 -6.78 -19.17 47.82
C GLY A 18 -7.38 -20.57 47.69
N GLY A 19 -6.67 -21.49 47.03
CA GLY A 19 -7.00 -22.92 47.01
C GLY A 19 -5.81 -23.74 46.50
N GLY A 20 -5.19 -24.53 47.38
CA GLY A 20 -3.92 -25.19 47.08
C GLY A 20 -4.05 -26.34 46.08
N CYS A 21 -3.19 -26.37 45.06
CA CYS A 21 -3.04 -27.51 44.15
C CYS A 21 -1.75 -28.30 44.45
N ILE A 22 -1.87 -29.63 44.42
CA ILE A 22 -0.83 -30.59 44.79
C ILE A 22 0.23 -30.69 43.69
N ALA A 23 1.51 -30.56 44.06
CA ALA A 23 2.62 -30.92 43.19
C ALA A 23 2.93 -32.42 43.30
N LEU A 24 2.97 -33.11 42.17
CA LEU A 24 3.39 -34.53 42.08
C LEU A 24 4.92 -34.64 41.97
N PRO A 25 5.59 -35.42 42.84
CA PRO A 25 6.98 -35.82 42.65
C PRO A 25 7.10 -37.11 41.81
N PRO A 26 8.21 -37.32 41.07
CA PRO A 26 8.49 -38.57 40.36
C PRO A 26 9.06 -39.66 41.29
N THR A 27 8.99 -40.91 40.84
CA THR A 27 9.47 -42.08 41.59
C THR A 27 10.97 -42.34 41.43
N LYS A 28 11.68 -42.63 42.55
CA LYS A 28 12.58 -43.80 42.73
C LYS A 28 13.37 -43.81 44.06
N SER A 29 13.49 -45.02 44.63
CA SER A 29 14.63 -45.61 45.40
C SER A 29 15.80 -44.70 45.84
N ASN A 30 16.34 -44.78 47.07
CA ASN A 30 16.63 -46.02 47.84
C ASN A 30 16.90 -45.78 49.36
N ASP A 31 16.90 -46.89 50.12
CA ASP A 31 17.77 -47.21 51.30
C ASP A 31 17.69 -46.49 52.68
N VAL A 32 17.42 -47.33 53.69
CA VAL A 32 18.22 -47.57 54.93
C VAL A 32 17.91 -46.82 56.26
N PHE A 33 17.31 -47.57 57.22
CA PHE A 33 17.52 -47.59 58.69
C PHE A 33 17.10 -46.34 59.54
N HIS A 34 16.57 -46.43 60.78
CA HIS A 34 16.26 -47.54 61.69
C HIS A 34 15.27 -47.13 62.83
N GLN A 35 14.81 -48.13 63.63
CA GLN A 35 14.25 -48.07 65.00
C GLN A 35 12.74 -47.77 65.25
N ASP A 36 12.02 -48.86 65.56
CA ASP A 36 10.70 -48.97 66.20
C ASP A 36 10.84 -49.10 67.76
N PRO A 37 9.88 -49.67 68.54
CA PRO A 37 8.58 -49.18 69.04
C PRO A 37 8.56 -49.25 70.61
N PRO A 38 7.50 -49.60 71.39
CA PRO A 38 6.05 -49.71 71.15
C PRO A 38 5.11 -49.08 72.21
N ASN A 39 3.81 -49.01 71.88
CA ASN A 39 2.70 -48.94 72.84
C ASN A 39 2.33 -50.36 73.35
N LEU A 40 1.65 -50.46 74.51
CA LEU A 40 1.33 -51.74 75.16
C LEU A 40 -0.10 -51.77 75.75
N LEU A 41 -0.80 -52.88 75.48
CA LEU A 41 -1.95 -53.47 76.19
C LEU A 41 -3.38 -52.88 76.03
N ASP A 42 -4.08 -53.42 75.03
CA ASP A 42 -5.40 -54.09 75.15
C ASP A 42 -5.29 -55.26 76.19
N SER A 43 -6.29 -55.83 76.90
CA SER A 43 -7.70 -56.15 76.55
C SER A 43 -8.57 -56.68 77.72
N GLY A 44 -9.91 -56.63 77.56
CA GLY A 44 -10.93 -57.57 78.11
C GLY A 44 -11.39 -57.48 79.60
N ASP A 45 -12.42 -58.20 80.08
CA ASP A 45 -13.67 -58.77 79.49
C ASP A 45 -14.65 -59.31 80.59
N ALA A 46 -15.97 -59.34 80.29
CA ALA A 46 -17.08 -60.16 80.88
C ALA A 46 -17.65 -59.98 82.36
N PRO A 47 -18.91 -60.43 82.65
CA PRO A 47 -19.67 -60.15 83.90
C PRO A 47 -20.33 -61.37 84.65
N ASP A 48 -20.97 -61.18 85.82
CA ASP A 48 -22.25 -61.86 86.25
C ASP A 48 -22.97 -61.26 87.52
N LEU A 49 -24.13 -61.83 87.90
CA LEU A 49 -25.19 -61.46 88.87
C LEU A 49 -25.13 -62.33 90.20
N PRO A 50 -26.15 -62.49 91.12
CA PRO A 50 -27.57 -62.05 91.22
C PRO A 50 -28.08 -61.63 92.65
N ALA A 51 -29.41 -61.63 92.92
CA ALA A 51 -30.06 -61.17 94.17
C ALA A 51 -31.28 -62.01 94.68
N ARG A 52 -31.65 -61.94 95.97
CA ARG A 52 -32.87 -62.58 96.58
C ARG A 52 -33.25 -62.12 98.02
N PRO A 53 -34.54 -62.00 98.42
CA PRO A 53 -34.95 -62.15 99.85
C PRO A 53 -36.36 -62.76 100.16
N LYS A 54 -36.75 -62.79 101.47
CA LYS A 54 -38.00 -63.28 102.18
C LYS A 54 -37.93 -64.76 102.69
N ILE A 55 -38.73 -65.32 103.62
CA ILE A 55 -40.06 -65.02 104.25
C ILE A 55 -40.21 -65.67 105.68
N ALA A 56 -41.24 -65.30 106.48
CA ALA A 56 -41.94 -66.04 107.59
C ALA A 56 -41.43 -65.98 109.08
N ALA A 57 -42.31 -66.34 110.07
CA ALA A 57 -42.14 -66.16 111.54
C ALA A 57 -43.13 -66.98 112.46
N LYS A 58 -42.86 -67.12 113.80
CA LYS A 58 -43.71 -67.50 115.02
C LYS A 58 -42.88 -68.26 116.12
N SER A 59 -43.24 -68.59 117.39
CA SER A 59 -44.41 -68.46 118.35
C SER A 59 -44.01 -68.73 119.86
N PRO A 60 -44.85 -68.51 120.91
CA PRO A 60 -44.48 -68.45 122.36
C PRO A 60 -45.27 -69.35 123.40
N SER A 61 -44.98 -69.28 124.74
CA SER A 61 -45.89 -69.40 125.96
C SER A 61 -45.16 -69.80 127.34
N PRO A 62 -45.78 -70.03 128.56
CA PRO A 62 -45.65 -69.11 129.75
C PRO A 62 -45.39 -69.72 131.22
N PRO A 63 -46.09 -69.50 132.40
CA PRO A 63 -45.55 -69.57 133.82
C PRO A 63 -46.29 -70.59 134.78
N PRO A 64 -46.52 -70.50 136.16
CA PRO A 64 -46.09 -69.66 137.35
C PRO A 64 -45.66 -70.52 138.63
N SER A 65 -45.89 -70.36 139.97
CA SER A 65 -46.49 -69.41 140.99
C SER A 65 -46.24 -69.78 142.52
N ALA A 66 -46.14 -68.80 143.46
CA ALA A 66 -46.54 -68.77 144.94
C ALA A 66 -45.85 -69.71 146.01
N PRO A 67 -46.08 -69.62 147.38
CA PRO A 67 -46.92 -68.75 148.25
C PRO A 67 -46.20 -68.12 149.52
N ALA A 68 -46.90 -67.80 150.64
CA ALA A 68 -46.49 -66.86 151.73
C ALA A 68 -46.72 -67.32 153.22
N PRO A 69 -46.26 -66.57 154.28
CA PRO A 69 -46.17 -67.03 155.69
C PRO A 69 -47.02 -66.24 156.75
N THR A 70 -46.74 -66.44 158.05
CA THR A 70 -47.36 -65.80 159.25
C THR A 70 -46.32 -65.68 160.40
N ALA A 71 -46.35 -64.76 161.37
CA ALA A 71 -47.07 -63.48 161.54
C ALA A 71 -46.51 -62.64 162.73
N ALA A 72 -45.67 -63.21 163.61
CA ALA A 72 -45.09 -62.53 164.78
C ALA A 72 -43.72 -61.85 164.52
N GLU A 73 -43.07 -62.16 163.40
CA GLU A 73 -41.77 -61.58 163.00
C GLU A 73 -41.89 -60.16 162.40
N ILE A 74 -43.12 -59.71 162.15
CA ILE A 74 -43.45 -58.54 161.34
C ILE A 74 -42.90 -57.24 161.93
N GLU A 75 -42.93 -57.07 163.24
CA GLU A 75 -42.67 -55.78 163.89
C GLU A 75 -41.16 -55.44 163.96
N GLU A 76 -40.28 -56.44 163.97
CA GLU A 76 -38.83 -56.25 163.88
C GLU A 76 -38.36 -56.14 162.42
N GLN A 77 -38.94 -56.93 161.51
CA GLN A 77 -38.69 -56.81 160.07
C GLN A 77 -39.08 -55.42 159.52
N ALA A 78 -40.16 -54.82 160.03
CA ALA A 78 -40.65 -53.51 159.58
C ALA A 78 -39.64 -52.36 159.72
N ARG A 79 -38.71 -52.41 160.69
CA ARG A 79 -37.64 -51.40 160.83
C ARG A 79 -36.53 -51.60 159.81
N MET A 80 -36.03 -52.83 159.64
CA MET A 80 -35.01 -53.17 158.64
C MET A 80 -35.50 -52.89 157.22
N LEU A 81 -36.76 -53.21 156.91
CA LEU A 81 -37.38 -52.92 155.62
C LEU A 81 -37.34 -51.42 155.30
N LYS A 82 -37.63 -50.54 156.27
CA LYS A 82 -37.69 -49.10 156.02
C LYS A 82 -36.33 -48.47 155.69
N GLU A 83 -35.25 -48.90 156.35
CA GLU A 83 -33.90 -48.45 156.00
C GLU A 83 -33.46 -48.99 154.62
N TYR A 84 -33.91 -50.20 154.26
CA TYR A 84 -33.66 -50.80 152.96
C TYR A 84 -34.44 -50.10 151.83
N GLU A 85 -35.70 -49.72 152.07
CA GLU A 85 -36.53 -48.93 151.15
C GLU A 85 -35.92 -47.56 150.86
N GLU A 86 -35.42 -46.82 151.87
CA GLU A 86 -34.76 -45.53 151.63
C GLU A 86 -33.45 -45.66 150.82
N GLN A 87 -32.71 -46.77 150.98
CA GLN A 87 -31.53 -47.05 150.16
C GLN A 87 -31.91 -47.43 148.72
N GLN A 88 -32.93 -48.26 148.52
CA GLN A 88 -33.43 -48.58 147.17
C GLN A 88 -33.99 -47.34 146.46
N ALA A 89 -34.76 -46.49 147.15
CA ALA A 89 -35.36 -45.30 146.56
C ALA A 89 -34.29 -44.33 146.01
N LYS A 90 -33.20 -44.10 146.75
CA LYS A 90 -32.05 -43.28 146.29
C LYS A 90 -31.36 -43.88 145.07
N LEU A 91 -31.19 -45.21 145.04
CA LEU A 91 -30.52 -45.92 143.94
C LEU A 91 -31.38 -45.93 142.65
N VAL A 92 -32.71 -46.05 142.79
CA VAL A 92 -33.66 -45.90 141.67
C VAL A 92 -33.67 -44.46 141.13
N ALA A 93 -33.72 -43.46 142.01
CA ALA A 93 -33.73 -42.05 141.61
C ALA A 93 -32.46 -41.66 140.82
N ALA A 94 -31.27 -42.04 141.31
CA ALA A 94 -30.01 -41.78 140.62
C ALA A 94 -29.95 -42.41 139.21
N ARG A 95 -30.50 -43.63 139.08
CA ARG A 95 -30.56 -44.33 137.79
C ARG A 95 -31.54 -43.67 136.80
N GLN A 96 -32.66 -43.14 137.29
CA GLN A 96 -33.61 -42.39 136.48
C GLN A 96 -33.02 -41.07 135.97
N GLU A 97 -32.19 -40.38 136.77
CA GLU A 97 -31.46 -39.18 136.30
C GLU A 97 -30.42 -39.50 135.21
N GLU A 98 -29.69 -40.62 135.32
CA GLU A 98 -28.75 -41.05 134.26
C GLU A 98 -29.46 -41.38 132.95
N ASP A 99 -30.53 -42.18 132.98
CA ASP A 99 -31.27 -42.55 131.78
C ASP A 99 -31.93 -41.33 131.10
N HIS A 100 -32.44 -40.35 131.88
CA HIS A 100 -32.99 -39.10 131.33
C HIS A 100 -31.92 -38.27 130.62
N ARG A 101 -30.75 -38.07 131.25
CA ARG A 101 -29.62 -37.35 130.65
C ARG A 101 -29.13 -38.04 129.38
N ARG A 102 -29.08 -39.37 129.35
CA ARG A 102 -28.63 -40.13 128.17
C ARG A 102 -29.56 -39.90 126.97
N LEU A 103 -30.87 -39.93 127.20
CA LEU A 103 -31.90 -39.78 126.16
C LEU A 103 -31.97 -38.34 125.61
N GLU A 104 -31.74 -37.32 126.45
CA GLU A 104 -31.59 -35.93 126.01
C GLU A 104 -30.35 -35.73 125.12
N LEU A 105 -29.22 -36.34 125.49
CA LEU A 105 -27.96 -36.26 124.73
C LEU A 105 -28.10 -36.97 123.35
N GLU A 106 -28.79 -38.10 123.32
CA GLU A 106 -29.09 -38.86 122.10
C GLU A 106 -30.03 -38.08 121.15
N GLN A 107 -31.02 -37.34 121.69
CA GLN A 107 -31.83 -36.41 120.89
C GLN A 107 -31.06 -35.20 120.36
N GLN A 108 -30.10 -34.64 121.12
CA GLN A 108 -29.27 -33.54 120.63
C GLN A 108 -28.41 -33.97 119.44
N GLN A 109 -27.77 -35.15 119.53
CA GLN A 109 -26.93 -35.68 118.44
C GLN A 109 -27.73 -35.94 117.16
N GLN A 110 -28.98 -36.44 117.24
CA GLN A 110 -29.84 -36.60 116.06
C GLN A 110 -30.13 -35.27 115.37
N ARG A 111 -30.51 -34.23 116.13
CA ARG A 111 -30.83 -32.90 115.56
C ARG A 111 -29.61 -32.22 114.94
N GLU A 112 -28.43 -32.35 115.55
CA GLU A 112 -27.19 -31.84 114.95
C GLU A 112 -26.79 -32.55 113.66
N PHE A 113 -27.04 -33.86 113.55
CA PHE A 113 -26.75 -34.63 112.34
C PHE A 113 -27.69 -34.22 111.20
N GLU A 114 -28.98 -34.09 111.49
CA GLU A 114 -30.00 -33.67 110.53
C GLU A 114 -29.77 -32.23 110.02
N GLN A 115 -29.43 -31.30 110.92
CA GLN A 115 -29.04 -29.93 110.52
C GLN A 115 -27.77 -29.90 109.65
N ARG A 116 -26.74 -30.68 109.98
CA ARG A 116 -25.52 -30.77 109.16
C ARG A 116 -25.81 -31.33 107.76
N GLN A 117 -26.66 -32.34 107.66
CA GLN A 117 -27.02 -32.94 106.38
C GLN A 117 -27.81 -31.97 105.48
N LEU A 118 -28.73 -31.19 106.06
CA LEU A 118 -29.45 -30.13 105.34
C LEU A 118 -28.52 -29.01 104.86
N GLN A 119 -27.63 -28.50 105.72
CA GLN A 119 -26.66 -27.45 105.34
C GLN A 119 -25.74 -27.91 104.20
N GLN A 120 -25.30 -29.17 104.21
CA GLN A 120 -24.42 -29.71 103.18
C GLN A 120 -25.13 -29.84 101.82
N ALA A 121 -26.42 -30.22 101.82
CA ALA A 121 -27.24 -30.27 100.60
C ALA A 121 -27.56 -28.88 100.03
N GLU A 122 -27.80 -27.88 100.89
CA GLU A 122 -28.06 -26.50 100.44
C GLU A 122 -26.79 -25.85 99.86
N ALA A 123 -25.63 -26.06 100.50
CA ALA A 123 -24.34 -25.58 100.01
C ALA A 123 -23.98 -26.17 98.64
N GLN A 124 -24.21 -27.47 98.42
CA GLN A 124 -24.02 -28.10 97.11
C GLN A 124 -24.93 -27.47 96.03
N ARG A 125 -26.19 -27.17 96.35
CA ARG A 125 -27.13 -26.60 95.37
C ARG A 125 -26.71 -25.18 94.95
N ARG A 126 -26.35 -24.31 95.90
CA ARG A 126 -25.85 -22.96 95.56
C ARG A 126 -24.57 -22.99 94.73
N ALA A 127 -23.62 -23.86 95.07
CA ALA A 127 -22.38 -24.00 94.29
C ALA A 127 -22.63 -24.47 92.84
N GLN A 128 -23.67 -25.27 92.61
CA GLN A 128 -24.07 -25.71 91.27
C GLN A 128 -24.79 -24.60 90.49
N GLU A 129 -25.59 -23.77 91.16
CA GLU A 129 -26.24 -22.58 90.58
C GLU A 129 -25.22 -21.47 90.22
N GLU A 130 -24.27 -21.16 91.12
CA GLU A 130 -23.19 -20.19 90.87
C GLU A 130 -22.31 -20.59 89.69
N LEU A 131 -21.92 -21.87 89.60
CA LEU A 131 -21.07 -22.37 88.51
C LEU A 131 -21.81 -22.34 87.16
N MET A 132 -23.11 -22.64 87.13
CA MET A 132 -23.94 -22.46 85.93
C MET A 132 -24.04 -20.98 85.53
N GLN A 133 -24.23 -20.07 86.49
CA GLN A 133 -24.34 -18.64 86.21
C GLN A 133 -23.01 -18.05 85.68
N GLN A 134 -21.88 -18.49 86.23
CA GLN A 134 -20.54 -18.14 85.76
C GLN A 134 -20.27 -18.67 84.35
N GLN A 135 -20.69 -19.91 84.03
CA GLN A 135 -20.56 -20.49 82.69
C GLN A 135 -21.38 -19.73 81.64
N ILE A 136 -22.60 -19.29 81.98
CA ILE A 136 -23.45 -18.48 81.10
C ILE A 136 -22.81 -17.11 80.82
N LEU A 137 -22.30 -16.43 81.85
CA LEU A 137 -21.61 -15.14 81.70
C LEU A 137 -20.35 -15.25 80.82
N TYR A 138 -19.53 -16.28 81.03
CA TYR A 138 -18.32 -16.51 80.24
C TYR A 138 -18.65 -16.75 78.76
N ASN A 139 -19.63 -17.61 78.47
CA ASN A 139 -20.01 -17.97 77.09
C ASN A 139 -20.64 -16.80 76.32
N ASN A 140 -21.37 -15.92 77.00
CA ASN A 140 -21.93 -14.71 76.42
C ASN A 140 -20.83 -13.65 76.14
N GLN A 141 -19.83 -13.56 77.03
CA GLN A 141 -18.67 -12.67 76.85
C GLN A 141 -17.76 -13.12 75.69
N THR A 142 -17.51 -14.42 75.50
CA THR A 142 -16.76 -14.91 74.33
C THR A 142 -17.54 -14.68 73.03
N GLN A 143 -18.85 -14.92 72.97
CA GLN A 143 -19.65 -14.62 71.78
C GLN A 143 -19.61 -13.13 71.40
N ALA A 144 -19.75 -12.22 72.38
CA ALA A 144 -19.62 -10.78 72.14
C ALA A 144 -18.19 -10.40 71.66
N ALA A 145 -17.15 -11.00 72.23
CA ALA A 145 -15.76 -10.76 71.83
C ALA A 145 -15.44 -11.31 70.43
N HIS A 146 -16.04 -12.45 70.03
CA HIS A 146 -15.90 -12.99 68.69
C HIS A 146 -16.54 -12.07 67.64
N HIS A 147 -17.78 -11.64 67.83
CA HIS A 147 -18.42 -10.70 66.90
C HIS A 147 -17.70 -9.34 66.83
N ALA A 148 -17.12 -8.86 67.93
CA ALA A 148 -16.28 -7.66 67.90
C ALA A 148 -15.01 -7.85 67.05
N ASN A 149 -14.33 -9.00 67.17
CA ASN A 149 -13.15 -9.34 66.36
C ASN A 149 -13.50 -9.57 64.89
N GLU A 150 -14.68 -10.14 64.58
CA GLU A 150 -15.17 -10.28 63.20
C GLU A 150 -15.40 -8.92 62.56
N LEU A 151 -16.13 -8.01 63.23
CA LEU A 151 -16.37 -6.65 62.74
C LEU A 151 -15.08 -5.83 62.60
N GLU A 152 -14.13 -5.94 63.53
CA GLU A 152 -12.82 -5.28 63.43
C GLU A 152 -12.02 -5.81 62.24
N ARG A 153 -12.00 -7.13 62.03
CA ARG A 153 -11.36 -7.79 60.89
C ARG A 153 -12.03 -7.44 59.55
N GLU A 154 -13.34 -7.31 59.51
CA GLU A 154 -14.08 -6.81 58.34
C GLU A 154 -13.74 -5.35 58.04
N LEU A 155 -13.67 -4.48 59.06
CA LEU A 155 -13.26 -3.08 58.88
C LEU A 155 -11.82 -2.95 58.35
N LEU A 156 -10.88 -3.78 58.82
CA LEU A 156 -9.53 -3.83 58.25
C LEU A 156 -9.53 -4.36 56.81
N ALA A 157 -10.36 -5.36 56.48
CA ALA A 157 -10.48 -5.89 55.13
C ALA A 157 -11.07 -4.86 54.15
N MET A 158 -12.14 -4.16 54.55
CA MET A 158 -12.75 -3.07 53.78
C MET A 158 -11.78 -1.91 53.57
N ARG A 159 -11.00 -1.53 54.59
CA ARG A 159 -9.93 -0.52 54.44
C ARG A 159 -8.84 -0.99 53.47
N GLY A 160 -8.41 -2.25 53.56
CA GLY A 160 -7.44 -2.86 52.65
C GLY A 160 -7.98 -3.13 51.23
N GLN A 161 -9.29 -3.02 51.00
CA GLN A 161 -9.88 -2.89 49.66
C GLN A 161 -9.80 -1.43 49.20
N TYR A 162 -10.33 -0.49 49.98
CA TYR A 162 -10.31 0.94 49.67
C TYR A 162 -8.90 1.49 49.32
N GLU A 163 -7.87 1.10 50.08
CA GLU A 163 -6.49 1.50 49.81
C GLU A 163 -5.93 0.90 48.50
N ARG A 164 -6.38 -0.31 48.10
CA ARG A 164 -6.04 -0.89 46.79
C ARG A 164 -6.81 -0.21 45.65
N ASP A 165 -8.10 0.02 45.84
CA ASP A 165 -8.97 0.69 44.85
C ASP A 165 -8.49 2.12 44.59
N GLN A 166 -8.01 2.83 45.61
CA GLN A 166 -7.41 4.16 45.47
C GLN A 166 -6.10 4.13 44.65
N ILE A 167 -5.19 3.20 44.94
CA ILE A 167 -3.95 3.01 44.16
C ILE A 167 -4.27 2.64 42.70
N PHE A 168 -5.30 1.81 42.49
CA PHE A 168 -5.75 1.40 41.16
C PHE A 168 -6.32 2.59 40.37
N LEU A 169 -7.15 3.42 41.00
CA LEU A 169 -7.65 4.67 40.41
C LEU A 169 -6.51 5.65 40.06
N GLU A 170 -5.47 5.75 40.89
CA GLU A 170 -4.29 6.57 40.58
C GLU A 170 -3.53 6.03 39.36
N GLN A 171 -3.36 4.71 39.23
CA GLN A 171 -2.76 4.09 38.04
C GLN A 171 -3.60 4.35 36.77
N TYR A 172 -4.93 4.41 36.88
CA TYR A 172 -5.81 4.78 35.77
C TYR A 172 -5.64 6.24 35.38
N ASP A 173 -5.64 7.17 36.35
CA ASP A 173 -5.44 8.60 36.10
C ASP A 173 -4.08 8.88 35.43
N GLN A 174 -3.01 8.20 35.88
CA GLN A 174 -1.70 8.24 35.22
C GLN A 174 -1.75 7.68 33.79
N ARG A 175 -2.45 6.55 33.56
CA ARG A 175 -2.59 5.93 32.23
C ARG A 175 -3.45 6.75 31.26
N VAL A 176 -4.51 7.39 31.76
CA VAL A 176 -5.35 8.31 30.98
C VAL A 176 -4.51 9.53 30.58
N LYS A 177 -3.78 10.14 31.51
CA LYS A 177 -2.87 11.27 31.20
C LYS A 177 -1.76 10.90 30.20
N ALA A 178 -1.26 9.67 30.26
CA ALA A 178 -0.32 9.18 29.25
C ALA A 178 -0.98 9.08 27.85
N LEU A 179 -2.19 8.52 27.75
CA LEU A 179 -2.95 8.41 26.50
C LEU A 179 -3.40 9.78 25.96
N GLU A 180 -3.74 10.74 26.83
CA GLU A 180 -4.02 12.13 26.46
C GLU A 180 -2.76 12.83 25.91
N ALA A 181 -1.59 12.60 26.53
CA ALA A 181 -0.32 13.12 26.03
C ALA A 181 0.09 12.47 24.70
N GLU A 182 -0.16 11.17 24.50
CA GLU A 182 0.04 10.49 23.22
C GLU A 182 -0.91 11.03 22.15
N LEU A 183 -2.20 11.23 22.45
CA LEU A 183 -3.17 11.85 21.55
C LEU A 183 -2.77 13.29 21.17
N ALA A 184 -2.30 14.09 22.13
CA ALA A 184 -1.80 15.44 21.86
C ALA A 184 -0.55 15.43 20.96
N ASN A 185 0.37 14.48 21.18
CA ASN A 185 1.59 14.32 20.39
C ASN A 185 1.28 13.81 18.97
N VAL A 186 0.37 12.84 18.83
CA VAL A 186 -0.16 12.38 17.53
C VAL A 186 -0.88 13.53 16.80
N GLY A 187 -1.67 14.33 17.50
CA GLY A 187 -2.31 15.53 16.95
C GLY A 187 -1.30 16.55 16.42
N ALA A 188 -0.24 16.85 17.18
CA ALA A 188 0.84 17.73 16.75
C ALA A 188 1.60 17.17 15.53
N ASN A 189 1.87 15.87 15.51
CA ASN A 189 2.57 15.20 14.41
C ASN A 189 1.70 15.16 13.12
N ILE A 190 0.40 14.89 13.24
CA ILE A 190 -0.56 15.01 12.13
C ILE A 190 -0.58 16.46 11.60
N ASN A 191 -0.62 17.47 12.47
CA ASN A 191 -0.65 18.87 12.05
C ASN A 191 0.65 19.28 11.34
N SER A 192 1.80 18.79 11.81
CA SER A 192 3.10 18.93 11.13
C SER A 192 3.10 18.28 9.72
N GLN A 193 2.53 17.08 9.59
CA GLN A 193 2.36 16.43 8.29
C GLN A 193 1.37 17.13 7.37
N MET A 194 0.36 17.82 7.90
CA MET A 194 -0.56 18.63 7.08
C MET A 194 0.17 19.86 6.53
N LEU A 195 0.92 20.57 7.38
CA LEU A 195 1.74 21.71 6.95
C LEU A 195 2.78 21.33 5.88
N SER A 196 3.45 20.17 5.99
CA SER A 196 4.39 19.72 4.95
C SER A 196 3.70 19.29 3.66
N LYS A 197 2.47 18.75 3.73
CA LYS A 197 1.63 18.47 2.55
C LYS A 197 1.14 19.75 1.88
N ASP A 198 0.77 20.78 2.64
CA ASP A 198 0.32 22.07 2.10
C ASP A 198 1.47 22.82 1.40
N GLU A 199 2.69 22.81 1.98
CA GLU A 199 3.87 23.38 1.31
C GLU A 199 4.27 22.58 0.05
N LEU A 200 4.11 21.25 0.05
CA LEU A 200 4.29 20.41 -1.14
C LEU A 200 3.23 20.69 -2.22
N ILE A 201 1.96 20.85 -1.84
CA ILE A 201 0.86 21.22 -2.75
C ILE A 201 1.14 22.57 -3.39
N LYS A 202 1.62 23.55 -2.62
CA LYS A 202 2.05 24.87 -3.10
C LYS A 202 3.23 24.78 -4.07
N GLN A 203 4.27 24.01 -3.75
CA GLN A 203 5.39 23.76 -4.69
C GLN A 203 4.92 23.09 -6.00
N LEU A 204 3.95 22.18 -5.95
CA LEU A 204 3.37 21.57 -7.14
C LEU A 204 2.52 22.57 -7.96
N GLN A 205 1.78 23.46 -7.30
CA GLN A 205 1.04 24.56 -7.96
C GLN A 205 2.01 25.54 -8.65
N ASP A 206 3.09 25.94 -7.98
CA ASP A 206 4.13 26.79 -8.54
C ASP A 206 4.83 26.13 -9.74
N GLN A 207 5.13 24.82 -9.67
CA GLN A 207 5.65 24.06 -10.81
C GLN A 207 4.66 24.04 -11.99
N VAL A 208 3.36 23.82 -11.75
CA VAL A 208 2.33 23.84 -12.80
C VAL A 208 2.22 25.23 -13.44
N ALA A 209 2.30 26.31 -12.66
CA ALA A 209 2.36 27.67 -13.17
C ALA A 209 3.62 27.93 -14.02
N LEU A 210 4.79 27.46 -13.56
CA LEU A 210 6.06 27.58 -14.27
C LEU A 210 6.04 26.80 -15.60
N TRP A 211 5.48 25.59 -15.62
CA TRP A 211 5.26 24.82 -16.85
C TRP A 211 4.28 25.51 -17.80
N ARG A 212 3.16 26.04 -17.30
CA ARG A 212 2.21 26.83 -18.11
C ARG A 212 2.89 28.03 -18.76
N ASN A 213 3.70 28.77 -18.02
CA ASN A 213 4.46 29.91 -18.54
C ASN A 213 5.50 29.47 -19.59
N LYS A 214 6.18 28.33 -19.40
CA LYS A 214 7.07 27.74 -20.42
C LYS A 214 6.31 27.38 -21.70
N TYR A 215 5.15 26.73 -21.60
CA TYR A 215 4.33 26.39 -22.78
C TYR A 215 3.80 27.65 -23.50
N GLU A 216 3.41 28.70 -22.77
CA GLU A 216 2.97 29.95 -23.38
C GLU A 216 4.12 30.70 -24.08
N ALA A 217 5.32 30.71 -23.47
CA ALA A 217 6.52 31.25 -24.10
C ALA A 217 6.91 30.46 -25.36
N LEU A 218 6.86 29.12 -25.30
CA LEU A 218 7.11 28.25 -26.44
C LEU A 218 6.09 28.48 -27.58
N ALA A 219 4.81 28.64 -27.25
CA ALA A 219 3.76 28.96 -28.23
C ALA A 219 3.97 30.32 -28.90
N LYS A 220 4.40 31.34 -28.15
CA LYS A 220 4.80 32.65 -28.69
C LYS A 220 6.01 32.51 -29.63
N LEU A 221 7.00 31.73 -29.25
CA LEU A 221 8.22 31.51 -30.04
C LEU A 221 7.92 30.74 -31.34
N TYR A 222 7.05 29.72 -31.30
CA TYR A 222 6.53 29.07 -32.52
C TYR A 222 5.73 30.02 -33.42
N SER A 223 4.90 30.90 -32.83
CA SER A 223 4.15 31.92 -33.58
C SER A 223 5.10 32.91 -34.26
N GLN A 224 6.14 33.37 -33.53
CA GLN A 224 7.14 34.30 -34.03
C GLN A 224 7.99 33.69 -35.15
N LEU A 225 8.52 32.47 -34.94
CA LEU A 225 9.27 31.73 -35.96
C LEU A 225 8.41 31.48 -37.22
N ARG A 226 7.11 31.20 -37.05
CA ARG A 226 6.18 31.07 -38.19
C ARG A 226 6.00 32.38 -38.95
N THR A 227 5.92 33.52 -38.27
CA THR A 227 5.87 34.84 -38.94
C THR A 227 7.19 35.19 -39.63
N GLU A 228 8.33 34.92 -39.00
CA GLU A 228 9.66 35.14 -39.59
C GLU A 228 9.89 34.25 -40.82
N HIS A 229 9.46 32.98 -40.78
CA HIS A 229 9.56 32.06 -41.91
C HIS A 229 8.62 32.44 -43.08
N LEU A 230 7.45 33.03 -42.80
CA LEU A 230 6.56 33.60 -43.82
C LEU A 230 7.14 34.88 -44.44
N ASP A 231 7.74 35.75 -43.63
CA ASP A 231 8.40 36.97 -44.09
C ASP A 231 9.66 36.65 -44.92
N MET A 232 10.48 35.68 -44.48
CA MET A 232 11.58 35.09 -45.27
C MET A 232 11.11 34.56 -46.62
N LEU A 233 10.00 33.82 -46.68
CA LEU A 233 9.40 33.37 -47.94
C LEU A 233 8.94 34.55 -48.82
N SER A 234 8.41 35.62 -48.22
CA SER A 234 8.03 36.83 -48.94
C SER A 234 9.26 37.55 -49.55
N LYS A 235 10.33 37.70 -48.76
CA LYS A 235 11.61 38.29 -49.14
C LYS A 235 12.32 37.48 -50.20
N PHE A 236 12.34 36.15 -50.08
CA PHE A 236 12.89 35.24 -51.08
C PHE A 236 12.12 35.35 -52.40
N LYS A 237 10.78 35.37 -52.36
CA LYS A 237 9.94 35.55 -53.56
C LYS A 237 10.15 36.91 -54.23
N ALA A 238 10.32 37.98 -53.44
CA ALA A 238 10.64 39.32 -53.95
C ALA A 238 12.07 39.39 -54.53
N MET A 239 13.04 38.70 -53.93
CA MET A 239 14.41 38.60 -54.43
C MET A 239 14.47 37.79 -55.72
N GLN A 240 13.74 36.67 -55.82
CA GLN A 240 13.58 35.87 -57.05
C GLN A 240 12.99 36.71 -58.19
N LEU A 241 11.96 37.51 -57.92
CA LEU A 241 11.37 38.43 -58.91
C LEU A 241 12.37 39.50 -59.37
N LYS A 242 13.14 40.09 -58.45
CA LYS A 242 14.23 41.02 -58.79
C LYS A 242 15.31 40.36 -59.63
N ALA A 243 15.78 39.17 -59.25
CA ALA A 243 16.79 38.41 -59.98
C ALA A 243 16.33 38.09 -61.40
N ASN A 244 15.08 37.61 -61.58
CA ASN A 244 14.50 37.37 -62.90
C ASN A 244 14.43 38.66 -63.74
N SER A 245 14.03 39.79 -63.14
CA SER A 245 13.99 41.09 -63.86
C SER A 245 15.38 41.64 -64.22
N ALA A 246 16.39 41.37 -63.38
CA ALA A 246 17.78 41.73 -63.65
C ALA A 246 18.37 40.86 -64.76
N GLN A 247 18.11 39.55 -64.76
CA GLN A 247 18.49 38.66 -65.85
C GLN A 247 17.84 39.09 -67.18
N GLU A 248 16.54 39.42 -67.18
CA GLU A 248 15.85 39.92 -68.36
C GLU A 248 16.38 41.29 -68.83
N ALA A 249 17.00 42.09 -67.96
CA ALA A 249 17.70 43.31 -68.33
C ALA A 249 19.09 43.01 -68.94
N VAL A 250 19.86 42.09 -68.35
CA VAL A 250 21.15 41.60 -68.89
C VAL A 250 20.96 40.98 -70.27
N ASP A 251 20.00 40.07 -70.43
CA ASP A 251 19.60 39.45 -71.70
C ASP A 251 19.25 40.49 -72.80
N ARG A 252 18.69 41.64 -72.42
CA ARG A 252 18.43 42.77 -73.34
C ARG A 252 19.69 43.57 -73.64
N MET A 253 20.55 43.79 -72.65
CA MET A 253 21.85 44.43 -72.83
C MET A 253 22.74 43.63 -73.79
N GLU A 254 22.86 42.31 -73.61
CA GLU A 254 23.66 41.47 -74.51
C GLU A 254 23.10 41.47 -75.95
N ARG A 255 21.77 41.54 -76.13
CA ARG A 255 21.16 41.68 -77.46
C ARG A 255 21.56 43.00 -78.11
N MET A 256 21.45 44.12 -77.39
CA MET A 256 21.92 45.42 -77.88
C MET A 256 23.43 45.44 -78.14
N GLU A 257 24.24 44.73 -77.34
CA GLU A 257 25.68 44.61 -77.55
C GLU A 257 26.02 43.79 -78.81
N ARG A 258 25.28 42.70 -79.07
CA ARG A 258 25.38 41.93 -80.33
C ARG A 258 24.98 42.78 -81.53
N ASP A 259 23.88 43.53 -81.45
CA ASP A 259 23.43 44.44 -82.51
C ASP A 259 24.41 45.60 -82.75
N LEU A 260 25.02 46.16 -81.70
CA LEU A 260 26.08 47.16 -81.82
C LEU A 260 27.35 46.59 -82.45
N LYS A 261 27.74 45.36 -82.09
CA LYS A 261 28.88 44.67 -82.73
C LYS A 261 28.61 44.38 -84.22
N ALA A 262 27.38 43.98 -84.58
CA ALA A 262 26.97 43.80 -85.97
C ALA A 262 27.03 45.13 -86.75
N LYS A 263 26.44 46.22 -86.22
CA LYS A 263 26.48 47.55 -86.85
C LYS A 263 27.89 48.14 -86.96
N ASN A 264 28.76 47.88 -85.98
CA ASN A 264 30.18 48.25 -86.08
C ASN A 264 30.91 47.47 -87.17
N LEU A 265 30.52 46.23 -87.45
CA LEU A 265 31.06 45.43 -88.56
C LEU A 265 30.58 45.97 -89.92
N GLU A 266 29.27 46.25 -90.06
CA GLU A 266 28.69 46.90 -91.24
C GLU A 266 29.35 48.26 -91.52
N LEU A 267 29.58 49.07 -90.46
CA LEU A 267 30.22 50.37 -90.58
C LEU A 267 31.72 50.24 -90.96
N ALA A 268 32.41 49.19 -90.51
CA ALA A 268 33.77 48.87 -90.94
C ALA A 268 33.86 48.44 -92.41
N ASP A 269 32.87 47.70 -92.94
CA ASP A 269 32.81 47.37 -94.36
C ASP A 269 32.37 48.55 -95.23
N MET A 270 31.44 49.39 -94.77
CA MET A 270 31.13 50.69 -95.40
C MET A 270 32.36 51.61 -95.46
N LEU A 271 33.23 51.61 -94.44
CA LEU A 271 34.51 52.31 -94.46
C LEU A 271 35.46 51.73 -95.52
N ARG A 272 35.53 50.40 -95.67
CA ARG A 272 36.33 49.73 -96.72
C ARG A 272 35.81 50.04 -98.12
N GLU A 273 34.49 50.10 -98.32
CA GLU A 273 33.90 50.49 -99.62
C GLU A 273 34.15 51.96 -99.95
N ARG A 274 33.99 52.87 -98.97
CA ARG A 274 34.38 54.28 -99.08
C ARG A 274 35.84 54.43 -99.53
N ASP A 275 36.74 53.64 -98.95
CA ASP A 275 38.17 53.76 -99.22
C ASP A 275 38.60 53.10 -100.54
N ARG A 276 37.91 52.04 -100.99
CA ARG A 276 37.99 51.57 -102.39
C ARG A 276 37.53 52.65 -103.36
N ALA A 277 36.36 53.25 -103.13
CA ALA A 277 35.82 54.31 -103.98
C ALA A 277 36.74 55.55 -104.02
N ARG A 278 37.37 55.93 -102.91
CA ARG A 278 38.42 56.96 -102.88
C ARG A 278 39.63 56.59 -103.74
N PHE A 279 40.09 55.35 -103.65
CA PHE A 279 41.24 54.88 -104.43
C PHE A 279 40.95 54.89 -105.94
N ASP A 280 39.76 54.47 -106.36
CA ASP A 280 39.34 54.55 -107.77
C ASP A 280 39.14 56.01 -108.25
N ILE A 281 38.67 56.91 -107.38
CA ILE A 281 38.61 58.35 -107.66
C ILE A 281 40.01 58.95 -107.86
N ASP A 282 40.98 58.62 -107.01
CA ASP A 282 42.35 59.14 -107.15
C ASP A 282 43.09 58.51 -108.35
N ARG A 283 42.77 57.26 -108.70
CA ARG A 283 43.17 56.62 -109.96
C ARG A 283 42.59 57.35 -111.19
N GLN A 284 41.30 57.72 -111.17
CA GLN A 284 40.70 58.55 -112.22
C GLN A 284 41.32 59.95 -112.29
N LYS A 285 41.63 60.59 -111.15
CA LYS A 285 42.39 61.87 -111.15
C LYS A 285 43.77 61.72 -111.78
N SER A 286 44.47 60.59 -111.60
CA SER A 286 45.74 60.35 -112.30
C SER A 286 45.55 60.25 -113.82
N SER A 287 44.53 59.50 -114.27
CA SER A 287 44.17 59.41 -115.69
C SER A 287 43.85 60.79 -116.30
N HIS A 288 42.99 61.57 -115.64
CA HIS A 288 42.65 62.92 -116.10
C HIS A 288 43.81 63.91 -115.99
N LYS A 289 44.76 63.72 -115.07
CA LYS A 289 46.01 64.49 -115.04
C LYS A 289 46.87 64.20 -116.27
N GLU A 290 47.00 62.94 -116.68
CA GLU A 290 47.72 62.56 -117.91
C GLU A 290 47.04 63.07 -119.18
N GLU A 291 45.70 63.18 -119.20
CA GLU A 291 44.94 63.85 -120.27
C GLU A 291 45.15 65.37 -120.26
N ILE A 292 45.10 66.03 -119.09
CA ILE A 292 45.38 67.46 -118.94
C ILE A 292 46.82 67.79 -119.37
N ASP A 293 47.80 66.97 -118.97
CA ASP A 293 49.20 67.15 -119.38
C ASP A 293 49.45 66.68 -120.83
N ARG A 294 48.48 66.08 -121.53
CA ARG A 294 48.47 65.88 -123.00
C ARG A 294 47.92 67.13 -123.70
N LEU A 295 46.75 67.60 -123.28
CA LEU A 295 46.12 68.84 -123.78
C LEU A 295 47.00 70.07 -123.57
N ARG A 296 47.78 70.14 -122.49
CA ARG A 296 48.79 71.19 -122.27
C ARG A 296 49.94 71.16 -123.26
N ARG A 297 50.38 69.98 -123.72
CA ARG A 297 51.40 69.87 -124.78
C ARG A 297 50.84 70.33 -126.13
N GLU A 298 49.58 70.02 -126.42
CA GLU A 298 48.88 70.50 -127.62
C GLU A 298 48.67 72.03 -127.58
N MET A 299 48.27 72.59 -126.43
CA MET A 299 48.18 74.04 -126.22
C MET A 299 49.52 74.77 -126.38
N ASN A 300 50.60 74.23 -125.82
CA ASN A 300 51.93 74.85 -125.98
C ASN A 300 52.37 74.89 -127.45
N PHE A 301 52.12 73.81 -128.20
CA PHE A 301 52.41 73.72 -129.64
C PHE A 301 51.55 74.68 -130.49
N ALA A 302 50.39 75.10 -129.99
CA ALA A 302 49.57 76.15 -130.59
C ALA A 302 50.05 77.56 -130.21
N ASN A 303 50.50 77.78 -128.97
CA ASN A 303 51.00 79.07 -128.49
C ASN A 303 52.36 79.45 -129.09
N GLU A 304 53.27 78.49 -129.24
CA GLU A 304 54.57 78.67 -129.91
C GLU A 304 54.40 79.16 -131.37
N ARG A 305 53.27 78.80 -132.01
CA ARG A 305 52.88 79.25 -133.36
C ARG A 305 52.23 80.65 -133.38
N ALA A 306 51.92 81.25 -132.23
CA ALA A 306 51.37 82.59 -132.10
C ALA A 306 52.43 83.64 -131.73
N GLU A 307 53.42 83.27 -130.90
CA GLU A 307 54.46 84.21 -130.44
C GLU A 307 55.42 84.68 -131.55
N ASP A 308 55.60 83.88 -132.61
CA ASP A 308 56.42 84.22 -133.77
C ASP A 308 55.91 85.47 -134.54
N SER A 309 54.65 85.87 -134.34
CA SER A 309 54.08 87.09 -134.90
C SER A 309 54.29 88.34 -134.01
N SER A 310 54.86 88.22 -132.82
CA SER A 310 54.90 89.29 -131.80
C SER A 310 56.30 89.78 -131.42
N ARG A 311 57.29 89.66 -132.33
CA ARG A 311 58.67 90.12 -132.13
C ARG A 311 58.99 91.44 -132.87
N SER A 312 58.61 92.59 -132.30
CA SER A 312 59.38 93.86 -132.38
C SER A 312 58.70 95.01 -131.63
N LYS A 313 59.36 95.86 -130.81
CA LYS A 313 60.69 95.87 -130.16
C LYS A 313 60.63 96.94 -129.04
N ASN A 314 61.25 96.67 -127.88
CA ASN A 314 61.72 97.56 -126.79
C ASN A 314 60.95 98.85 -126.41
N SER A 315 60.89 99.27 -125.14
CA SER A 315 61.79 98.97 -124.01
C SER A 315 61.06 98.79 -122.68
N GLU A 316 61.63 97.93 -121.82
CA GLU A 316 61.18 97.72 -120.44
C GLU A 316 61.78 98.75 -119.43
N VAL A 317 61.66 98.44 -118.13
CA VAL A 317 62.35 99.06 -116.98
C VAL A 317 61.78 100.41 -116.48
N SER A 318 60.68 100.31 -115.73
CA SER A 318 60.38 101.28 -114.65
C SER A 318 59.41 100.73 -113.58
N ASN A 319 58.41 99.94 -113.96
CA ASN A 319 57.26 99.61 -113.10
C ASN A 319 57.40 98.38 -112.17
N ILE A 320 58.60 97.79 -112.02
CA ILE A 320 58.79 96.58 -111.19
C ILE A 320 58.99 96.90 -109.70
N MET A 321 59.57 98.07 -109.37
CA MET A 321 59.92 98.41 -107.99
C MET A 321 58.69 98.54 -107.06
N THR A 322 57.56 99.02 -107.58
CA THR A 322 56.35 99.33 -106.79
C THR A 322 55.57 98.09 -106.34
N LYS A 323 55.83 96.90 -106.91
CA LYS A 323 55.09 95.67 -106.55
C LYS A 323 55.66 94.96 -105.32
N TYR A 324 56.98 94.91 -105.17
CA TYR A 324 57.61 94.12 -104.09
C TYR A 324 57.29 94.65 -102.68
N ASN A 325 57.20 95.97 -102.49
CA ASN A 325 56.87 96.56 -101.18
C ASN A 325 55.48 96.19 -100.65
N ARG A 326 54.55 95.72 -101.50
CA ARG A 326 53.20 95.31 -101.07
C ARG A 326 53.17 93.88 -100.52
N GLN A 327 53.97 92.98 -101.08
CA GLN A 327 53.95 91.55 -100.73
C GLN A 327 54.65 91.25 -99.39
N LEU A 328 55.48 92.17 -98.89
CA LEU A 328 56.15 92.03 -97.59
C LEU A 328 55.14 92.14 -96.43
N SER A 329 54.25 93.13 -96.47
CA SER A 329 53.25 93.39 -95.42
C SER A 329 52.23 92.25 -95.27
N GLU A 330 51.79 91.66 -96.39
CA GLU A 330 50.79 90.57 -96.38
C GLU A 330 51.36 89.29 -95.73
N LEU A 331 52.68 89.07 -95.76
CA LEU A 331 53.34 87.95 -95.09
C LEU A 331 53.50 88.17 -93.58
N GLU A 332 53.89 89.38 -93.15
CA GLU A 332 54.08 89.69 -91.72
C GLU A 332 52.79 89.55 -90.90
N ASP A 333 51.64 89.96 -91.46
CA ASP A 333 50.34 89.81 -90.79
C ASP A 333 49.90 88.34 -90.68
N THR A 334 50.13 87.51 -91.71
CA THR A 334 49.83 86.07 -91.63
C THR A 334 50.70 85.34 -90.60
N LEU A 335 51.95 85.77 -90.40
CA LEU A 335 52.83 85.22 -89.37
C LEU A 335 52.28 85.54 -87.96
N ARG A 336 51.89 86.80 -87.71
CA ARG A 336 51.29 87.23 -86.42
C ARG A 336 49.99 86.48 -86.12
N SER A 337 49.14 86.29 -87.13
CA SER A 337 47.90 85.52 -86.99
C SER A 337 48.16 84.06 -86.59
N LYS A 338 49.24 83.45 -87.10
CA LYS A 338 49.64 82.09 -86.73
C LYS A 338 50.26 82.01 -85.34
N GLN A 339 51.02 83.03 -84.92
CA GLN A 339 51.53 83.12 -83.55
C GLN A 339 50.38 83.08 -82.52
N PHE A 340 49.37 83.94 -82.68
CA PHE A 340 48.19 83.97 -81.79
C PHE A 340 47.41 82.64 -81.76
N GLN A 341 47.34 81.90 -82.88
CA GLN A 341 46.70 80.58 -82.91
C GLN A 341 47.52 79.49 -82.19
N ILE A 342 48.85 79.65 -82.12
CA ILE A 342 49.73 78.75 -81.37
C ILE A 342 49.61 79.04 -79.87
N ASP A 343 49.60 80.31 -79.46
CA ASP A 343 49.48 80.71 -78.06
C ASP A 343 48.11 80.32 -77.45
N ASP A 344 47.02 80.45 -78.22
CA ASP A 344 45.67 79.99 -77.84
C ASP A 344 45.60 78.46 -77.66
N LEU A 345 46.31 77.70 -78.49
CA LEU A 345 46.38 76.24 -78.39
C LEU A 345 47.25 75.80 -77.20
N PHE A 346 48.35 76.49 -76.89
CA PHE A 346 49.13 76.23 -75.68
C PHE A 346 48.33 76.53 -74.41
N SER A 347 47.63 77.67 -74.34
CA SER A 347 46.78 78.00 -73.19
C SER A 347 45.68 76.93 -72.94
N LYS A 348 45.10 76.37 -74.00
CA LYS A 348 44.14 75.27 -73.92
C LYS A 348 44.79 73.94 -73.51
N LEU A 349 46.02 73.67 -73.94
CA LEU A 349 46.78 72.48 -73.57
C LEU A 349 47.16 72.49 -72.09
N ASP A 350 47.64 73.62 -71.57
CA ASP A 350 47.98 73.80 -70.15
C ASP A 350 46.73 73.69 -69.26
N SER A 351 45.60 74.27 -69.67
CA SER A 351 44.32 74.11 -68.96
C SER A 351 43.90 72.64 -68.90
N ALA A 352 43.92 71.94 -70.03
CA ALA A 352 43.54 70.53 -70.11
C ALA A 352 44.49 69.62 -69.31
N ALA A 353 45.79 69.96 -69.22
CA ALA A 353 46.75 69.26 -68.39
C ALA A 353 46.49 69.46 -66.88
N GLY A 354 46.15 70.68 -66.46
CA GLY A 354 45.78 71.00 -65.07
C GLY A 354 44.50 70.27 -64.62
N ASP A 355 43.48 70.22 -65.48
CA ASP A 355 42.25 69.47 -65.22
C ASP A 355 42.51 67.95 -65.14
N LEU A 356 43.45 67.42 -65.94
CA LEU A 356 43.82 66.00 -65.92
C LEU A 356 44.53 65.58 -64.63
N GLU A 357 45.50 66.37 -64.15
CA GLU A 357 46.23 66.04 -62.92
C GLU A 357 45.32 66.18 -61.69
N ARG A 358 44.41 67.17 -61.65
CA ARG A 358 43.36 67.24 -60.62
C ARG A 358 42.45 66.02 -60.60
N LEU A 359 41.95 65.60 -61.77
CA LEU A 359 41.10 64.40 -61.87
C LEU A 359 41.85 63.14 -61.41
N ARG A 360 43.16 63.09 -61.64
CA ARG A 360 44.03 62.01 -61.17
C ARG A 360 44.23 62.04 -59.65
N GLU A 361 44.51 63.20 -59.04
CA GLU A 361 44.58 63.34 -57.58
C GLU A 361 43.24 62.95 -56.90
N GLU A 362 42.11 63.37 -57.47
CA GLU A 362 40.78 62.99 -57.00
C GLU A 362 40.54 61.47 -57.07
N LYS A 363 41.08 60.78 -58.09
CA LYS A 363 40.98 59.32 -58.22
C LYS A 363 41.97 58.53 -57.36
N ASP A 364 43.20 59.01 -57.19
CA ASP A 364 44.16 58.38 -56.28
C ASP A 364 43.66 58.51 -54.82
N GLN A 365 42.95 59.59 -54.46
CA GLN A 365 42.25 59.73 -53.18
C GLN A 365 41.05 58.77 -53.01
N GLU A 366 40.19 58.62 -54.04
CA GLU A 366 39.11 57.62 -54.02
C GLU A 366 39.67 56.18 -53.82
N ILE A 367 40.75 55.83 -54.51
CA ILE A 367 41.39 54.51 -54.40
C ILE A 367 41.90 54.27 -52.98
N MET A 368 42.55 55.25 -52.37
CA MET A 368 43.06 55.14 -50.99
C MET A 368 41.93 54.92 -49.98
N ILE A 369 40.82 55.66 -50.10
CA ILE A 369 39.64 55.51 -49.22
C ILE A 369 38.96 54.14 -49.43
N LEU A 370 38.91 53.64 -50.67
CA LEU A 370 38.38 52.31 -50.98
C LEU A 370 39.28 51.18 -50.44
N GLN A 371 40.59 51.34 -50.46
CA GLN A 371 41.53 50.39 -49.86
C GLN A 371 41.40 50.35 -48.33
N GLU A 372 41.42 51.51 -47.66
CA GLU A 372 41.23 51.58 -46.20
C GLU A 372 39.85 51.02 -45.78
N GLY A 373 38.81 51.31 -46.56
CA GLY A 373 37.47 50.72 -46.36
C GLY A 373 37.45 49.20 -46.54
N MET A 374 38.15 48.67 -47.55
CA MET A 374 38.22 47.24 -47.81
C MET A 374 39.00 46.50 -46.70
N ASP A 375 40.18 46.98 -46.34
CA ASP A 375 41.00 46.38 -45.28
C ASP A 375 40.29 46.43 -43.92
N SER A 376 39.62 47.55 -43.60
CA SER A 376 38.73 47.68 -42.44
C SER A 376 37.61 46.63 -42.42
N THR A 377 36.98 46.34 -43.56
CA THR A 377 35.97 45.27 -43.63
C THR A 377 36.57 43.87 -43.52
N ILE A 378 37.72 43.59 -44.14
CA ILE A 378 38.41 42.30 -44.06
C ILE A 378 38.84 42.01 -42.61
N GLN A 379 39.41 43.00 -41.92
CA GLN A 379 39.84 42.87 -40.53
C GLN A 379 38.66 42.55 -39.60
N ARG A 380 37.54 43.28 -39.73
CA ARG A 380 36.30 43.00 -38.98
C ARG A 380 35.71 41.62 -39.30
N LEU A 381 35.82 41.14 -40.55
CA LEU A 381 35.33 39.82 -40.94
C LEU A 381 36.18 38.72 -40.31
N SER A 382 37.51 38.89 -40.29
CA SER A 382 38.46 38.01 -39.59
C SER A 382 38.18 37.95 -38.07
N GLU A 383 38.03 39.10 -37.42
CA GLU A 383 37.67 39.21 -35.99
C GLU A 383 36.32 38.55 -35.70
N THR A 384 35.32 38.74 -36.57
CA THR A 384 34.00 38.09 -36.43
C THR A 384 34.12 36.58 -36.57
N GLN A 385 34.91 36.08 -37.51
CA GLN A 385 35.07 34.65 -37.78
C GLN A 385 35.85 33.93 -36.68
N GLN A 386 36.89 34.55 -36.10
CA GLN A 386 37.56 34.02 -34.90
C GLN A 386 36.63 34.01 -33.68
N ASN A 387 35.88 35.10 -33.45
CA ASN A 387 34.92 35.14 -32.34
C ASN A 387 33.80 34.10 -32.50
N GLN A 388 33.30 33.87 -33.72
CA GLN A 388 32.35 32.78 -34.00
C GLN A 388 32.94 31.42 -33.67
N SER A 389 34.16 31.10 -34.11
CA SER A 389 34.79 29.80 -33.79
C SER A 389 34.92 29.55 -32.29
N ILE A 390 35.26 30.59 -31.50
CA ILE A 390 35.37 30.47 -30.04
C ILE A 390 33.99 30.36 -29.38
N VAL A 391 32.97 31.04 -29.90
CA VAL A 391 31.57 30.91 -29.45
C VAL A 391 31.03 29.51 -29.76
N ASP A 392 31.34 28.95 -30.93
CA ASP A 392 30.88 27.61 -31.34
C ASP A 392 31.57 26.50 -30.51
N GLU A 393 32.88 26.62 -30.21
CA GLU A 393 33.56 25.70 -29.30
C GLU A 393 33.03 25.79 -27.87
N THR A 394 32.84 27.01 -27.35
CA THR A 394 32.36 27.20 -25.97
C THR A 394 30.88 26.86 -25.78
N THR A 395 30.04 27.04 -26.81
CA THR A 395 28.64 26.59 -26.77
C THR A 395 28.53 25.07 -26.92
N ASN A 396 29.32 24.42 -27.77
CA ASN A 396 29.39 22.95 -27.81
C ASN A 396 29.84 22.35 -26.46
N ALA A 397 30.89 22.91 -25.83
CA ALA A 397 31.31 22.47 -24.50
C ALA A 397 30.23 22.67 -23.41
N GLN A 398 29.42 23.72 -23.52
CA GLN A 398 28.25 23.92 -22.65
C GLN A 398 27.12 22.91 -22.94
N ILE A 399 26.88 22.59 -24.22
CA ILE A 399 25.89 21.59 -24.64
C ILE A 399 26.29 20.20 -24.14
N ASP A 400 27.54 19.78 -24.31
CA ASP A 400 28.06 18.50 -23.79
C ASP A 400 27.94 18.43 -22.26
N THR A 401 28.28 19.53 -21.57
CA THR A 401 28.12 19.64 -20.12
C THR A 401 26.64 19.48 -19.73
N LEU A 402 25.72 20.15 -20.41
CA LEU A 402 24.27 20.04 -20.15
C LEU A 402 23.73 18.65 -20.49
N ILE A 403 24.24 17.96 -21.51
CA ILE A 403 23.86 16.58 -21.85
C ILE A 403 24.32 15.62 -20.74
N LEU A 404 25.57 15.74 -20.27
CA LEU A 404 26.09 14.96 -19.15
C LEU A 404 25.29 15.20 -17.87
N ASP A 405 24.98 16.46 -17.55
CA ASP A 405 24.25 16.85 -16.34
C ASP A 405 22.79 16.35 -16.35
N ASN A 406 22.12 16.37 -17.52
CA ASN A 406 20.79 15.80 -17.69
C ASN A 406 20.81 14.26 -17.64
N ARG A 407 21.80 13.61 -18.28
CA ARG A 407 21.96 12.15 -18.22
C ARG A 407 22.21 11.67 -16.80
N LYS A 408 23.01 12.41 -16.03
CA LYS A 408 23.24 12.13 -14.60
C LYS A 408 21.93 12.22 -13.80
N LYS A 409 21.18 13.32 -13.93
CA LYS A 409 19.88 13.49 -13.24
C LYS A 409 18.87 12.40 -13.61
N LEU A 410 18.88 11.92 -14.86
CA LEU A 410 18.03 10.83 -15.31
C LEU A 410 18.46 9.46 -14.75
N ASN A 411 19.77 9.20 -14.61
CA ASN A 411 20.28 8.05 -13.85
C ASN A 411 19.89 8.14 -12.38
N ASP A 412 20.05 9.31 -11.73
CA ASP A 412 19.68 9.54 -10.32
C ASP A 412 18.19 9.25 -10.07
N ILE A 413 17.31 9.60 -11.03
CA ILE A 413 15.87 9.27 -11.01
C ILE A 413 15.64 7.75 -11.14
N ILE A 414 16.35 7.07 -12.04
CA ILE A 414 16.25 5.60 -12.17
C ILE A 414 16.73 4.91 -10.89
N ASP A 415 17.87 5.33 -10.30
CA ASP A 415 18.40 4.77 -9.05
C ASP A 415 17.42 4.98 -7.87
N SER A 416 16.78 6.14 -7.79
CA SER A 416 15.71 6.42 -6.82
C SER A 416 14.51 5.49 -7.00
N ILE A 417 14.14 5.17 -8.25
CA ILE A 417 13.03 4.27 -8.56
C ILE A 417 13.41 2.80 -8.34
N MET A 418 14.66 2.41 -8.58
CA MET A 418 15.19 1.11 -8.15
C MET A 418 15.14 0.98 -6.61
N GLN A 419 15.48 2.05 -5.88
CA GLN A 419 15.42 2.05 -4.42
C GLN A 419 13.98 1.95 -3.89
N ALA A 420 13.01 2.60 -4.54
CA ALA A 420 11.59 2.43 -4.24
C ALA A 420 11.08 1.01 -4.56
N CYS A 421 11.58 0.39 -5.62
CA CYS A 421 11.28 -1.02 -5.95
C CYS A 421 11.91 -2.00 -4.94
N VAL A 422 13.12 -1.70 -4.43
CA VAL A 422 13.76 -2.42 -3.32
C VAL A 422 12.88 -2.36 -2.07
N GLN A 423 12.52 -1.16 -1.61
CA GLN A 423 11.69 -0.94 -0.42
C GLN A 423 10.35 -1.70 -0.52
N LYS A 424 9.67 -1.59 -1.66
CA LYS A 424 8.38 -2.26 -1.91
C LYS A 424 8.45 -3.79 -1.87
N VAL A 425 9.59 -4.39 -2.19
CA VAL A 425 9.80 -5.84 -2.04
C VAL A 425 10.21 -6.19 -0.61
N ASP A 426 11.01 -5.35 0.05
CA ASP A 426 11.41 -5.49 1.45
C ASP A 426 10.20 -5.45 2.41
N ASP A 427 9.30 -4.47 2.24
CA ASP A 427 8.02 -4.38 2.93
C ASP A 427 7.18 -5.67 2.80
N ALA A 428 7.17 -6.26 1.59
CA ALA A 428 6.44 -7.49 1.31
C ALA A 428 7.13 -8.76 1.84
N ILE A 429 8.46 -8.74 2.03
CA ILE A 429 9.20 -9.79 2.77
C ILE A 429 8.88 -9.67 4.26
N TYR A 430 8.84 -8.45 4.81
CA TYR A 430 8.46 -8.21 6.21
C TYR A 430 7.02 -8.66 6.51
N GLU A 431 6.06 -8.38 5.62
CA GLU A 431 4.69 -8.92 5.73
C GLU A 431 4.62 -10.45 5.60
N LEU A 432 5.48 -11.06 4.77
CA LEU A 432 5.60 -12.52 4.63
C LEU A 432 6.18 -13.18 5.90
N GLU A 433 7.15 -12.57 6.56
CA GLU A 433 7.72 -13.10 7.81
C GLU A 433 6.85 -12.82 9.04
N SER A 434 6.10 -11.71 9.05
CA SER A 434 5.29 -11.31 10.21
C SER A 434 4.28 -12.38 10.63
N PRO A 435 4.21 -12.78 11.93
CA PRO A 435 3.20 -13.71 12.42
C PRO A 435 1.83 -13.06 12.64
N THR A 436 1.73 -11.72 12.62
CA THR A 436 0.44 -11.00 12.77
C THR A 436 -0.27 -10.75 11.45
N GLN A 437 0.45 -10.81 10.32
CA GLN A 437 -0.11 -10.61 8.99
C GLN A 437 -0.49 -11.95 8.36
N ALA A 438 -1.74 -12.11 7.94
CA ALA A 438 -2.25 -13.36 7.38
C ALA A 438 -2.11 -13.47 5.84
N GLY A 439 -1.57 -12.43 5.19
CA GLY A 439 -1.49 -12.33 3.73
C GLY A 439 -2.88 -12.31 3.07
N ASN A 440 -2.94 -12.65 1.78
CA ASN A 440 -4.24 -12.77 1.10
C ASN A 440 -4.95 -14.09 1.47
N LEU A 441 -5.79 -14.04 2.50
CA LEU A 441 -6.64 -15.17 2.93
C LEU A 441 -7.56 -15.72 1.84
N ASN A 442 -7.87 -14.95 0.79
CA ASN A 442 -8.67 -15.43 -0.35
C ASN A 442 -7.82 -16.11 -1.43
N SER A 443 -6.48 -16.09 -1.33
CA SER A 443 -5.61 -16.71 -2.34
C SER A 443 -5.76 -18.24 -2.37
N THR A 444 -5.72 -18.83 -3.56
CA THR A 444 -5.64 -20.28 -3.79
C THR A 444 -4.25 -20.64 -4.34
N PRO A 445 -3.81 -21.91 -4.29
CA PRO A 445 -2.55 -22.33 -4.90
C PRO A 445 -2.45 -21.95 -6.38
N GLU A 446 -3.50 -22.21 -7.17
CA GLU A 446 -3.56 -21.93 -8.61
C GLU A 446 -3.43 -20.43 -8.90
N TYR A 447 -4.09 -19.59 -8.09
CA TYR A 447 -3.96 -18.14 -8.21
C TYR A 447 -2.55 -17.67 -7.88
N THR A 448 -1.94 -18.13 -6.79
CA THR A 448 -0.54 -17.83 -6.45
C THR A 448 0.42 -18.28 -7.56
N LEU A 449 0.20 -19.46 -8.16
CA LEU A 449 1.00 -19.95 -9.29
C LEU A 449 0.88 -19.07 -10.54
N SER A 450 -0.31 -18.49 -10.79
CA SER A 450 -0.50 -17.50 -11.86
C SER A 450 0.21 -16.17 -11.57
N MET A 451 0.33 -15.76 -10.30
CA MET A 451 1.14 -14.61 -9.88
C MET A 451 2.64 -14.87 -10.05
N VAL A 452 3.10 -16.08 -9.75
CA VAL A 452 4.50 -16.49 -9.95
C VAL A 452 4.88 -16.48 -11.44
N GLU A 453 3.98 -16.96 -12.32
CA GLU A 453 4.15 -16.85 -13.77
C GLU A 453 4.20 -15.39 -14.24
N LYS A 454 3.28 -14.53 -13.75
CA LYS A 454 3.27 -13.08 -14.01
C LYS A 454 4.60 -12.44 -13.59
N ALA A 455 5.11 -12.74 -12.40
CA ALA A 455 6.39 -12.20 -11.91
C ALA A 455 7.60 -12.66 -12.74
N ILE A 456 7.62 -13.92 -13.20
CA ILE A 456 8.65 -14.45 -14.13
C ILE A 456 8.65 -13.69 -15.47
N ASN A 457 7.46 -13.38 -16.00
CA ASN A 457 7.30 -12.63 -17.24
C ASN A 457 7.74 -11.16 -17.06
N ASN A 458 7.23 -10.48 -16.02
CA ASN A 458 7.58 -9.09 -15.72
C ASN A 458 9.08 -8.91 -15.46
N ALA A 459 9.74 -9.85 -14.75
CA ALA A 459 11.19 -9.86 -14.56
C ALA A 459 11.98 -9.93 -15.88
N THR A 460 11.45 -10.68 -16.86
CA THR A 460 12.08 -10.85 -18.18
C THR A 460 11.85 -9.67 -19.12
N GLU A 461 10.65 -9.08 -19.07
CA GLU A 461 10.35 -7.83 -19.76
C GLU A 461 11.24 -6.70 -19.24
N PHE A 462 11.30 -6.51 -17.91
CA PHE A 462 12.17 -5.54 -17.26
C PHE A 462 13.66 -5.74 -17.62
N ALA A 463 14.17 -6.98 -17.57
CA ALA A 463 15.56 -7.28 -17.97
C ALA A 463 15.86 -6.89 -19.42
N THR A 464 14.89 -7.10 -20.31
CA THR A 464 15.04 -6.82 -21.75
C THR A 464 15.01 -5.31 -22.01
N ILE A 465 14.02 -4.60 -21.43
CA ILE A 465 13.90 -3.13 -21.55
C ILE A 465 15.11 -2.43 -20.92
N TYR A 466 15.58 -2.88 -19.76
CA TYR A 466 16.79 -2.33 -19.12
C TYR A 466 18.05 -2.55 -19.98
N ASN A 467 18.16 -3.68 -20.68
CA ASN A 467 19.26 -3.92 -21.61
C ASN A 467 19.23 -3.07 -22.88
N LEU A 468 18.03 -2.74 -23.38
CA LEU A 468 17.87 -1.76 -24.46
C LEU A 468 18.28 -0.35 -23.98
N TYR A 469 17.87 0.02 -22.75
CA TYR A 469 18.26 1.29 -22.10
C TYR A 469 19.77 1.42 -21.95
N LEU A 470 20.46 0.38 -21.44
CA LEU A 470 21.93 0.34 -21.39
C LEU A 470 22.61 0.41 -22.76
N GLY A 471 21.89 0.14 -23.84
CA GLY A 471 22.38 0.27 -25.21
C GLY A 471 22.14 1.62 -25.87
N GLY A 472 21.15 2.39 -25.42
CA GLY A 472 20.53 3.43 -26.24
C GLY A 472 19.75 2.85 -27.44
N ASP A 473 19.35 1.58 -27.35
CA ASP A 473 18.63 0.85 -28.40
C ASP A 473 17.12 1.20 -28.35
N VAL A 474 16.45 1.22 -29.52
CA VAL A 474 15.04 1.66 -29.63
C VAL A 474 14.11 0.81 -28.75
N GLY A 475 13.31 1.47 -27.92
CA GLY A 475 12.46 0.85 -26.89
C GLY A 475 13.08 0.87 -25.49
N GLY A 476 14.37 1.18 -25.36
CA GLY A 476 15.08 1.40 -24.10
C GLY A 476 14.83 2.76 -23.44
N ASP A 477 13.59 3.26 -23.43
CA ASP A 477 13.30 4.57 -22.85
C ASP A 477 13.27 4.54 -21.32
N HIS A 478 13.73 5.63 -20.68
CA HIS A 478 13.66 5.82 -19.22
C HIS A 478 12.26 5.53 -18.66
N VAL A 479 11.20 5.95 -19.36
CA VAL A 479 9.80 5.71 -18.96
C VAL A 479 9.42 4.22 -19.03
N ALA A 480 9.93 3.48 -20.03
CA ALA A 480 9.70 2.05 -20.17
C ALA A 480 10.44 1.26 -19.07
N VAL A 481 11.67 1.66 -18.74
CA VAL A 481 12.43 1.11 -17.59
C VAL A 481 11.68 1.34 -16.28
N ILE A 482 11.24 2.57 -16.03
CA ILE A 482 10.50 2.95 -14.81
C ILE A 482 9.20 2.16 -14.67
N LYS A 483 8.45 2.01 -15.76
CA LYS A 483 7.19 1.25 -15.76
C LYS A 483 7.44 -0.24 -15.49
N SER A 484 8.32 -0.87 -16.27
CA SER A 484 8.59 -2.31 -16.15
C SER A 484 9.22 -2.69 -14.81
N ALA A 485 10.05 -1.82 -14.21
CA ALA A 485 10.54 -1.98 -12.85
C ALA A 485 9.41 -2.00 -11.82
N ASN A 486 8.46 -1.05 -11.91
CA ASN A 486 7.31 -0.97 -11.01
C ASN A 486 6.32 -2.15 -11.20
N ASP A 487 6.07 -2.56 -12.44
CA ASP A 487 5.22 -3.70 -12.78
C ASP A 487 5.85 -5.02 -12.28
N PHE A 488 7.18 -5.16 -12.35
CA PHE A 488 7.91 -6.28 -11.74
C PHE A 488 7.86 -6.22 -10.20
N ALA A 489 8.16 -5.08 -9.58
CA ALA A 489 8.13 -4.93 -8.11
C ALA A 489 6.73 -5.19 -7.53
N GLN A 490 5.67 -4.72 -8.20
CA GLN A 490 4.30 -5.06 -7.83
C GLN A 490 4.05 -6.57 -7.94
N SER A 491 4.44 -7.21 -9.04
CA SER A 491 4.24 -8.66 -9.20
C SER A 491 5.01 -9.51 -8.20
N MET A 492 6.18 -9.06 -7.73
CA MET A 492 6.93 -9.72 -6.65
C MET A 492 6.20 -9.56 -5.31
N ALA A 493 5.76 -8.35 -4.94
CA ALA A 493 4.96 -8.13 -3.73
C ALA A 493 3.63 -8.92 -3.77
N ASP A 494 2.94 -8.94 -4.92
CA ASP A 494 1.75 -9.77 -5.16
C ASP A 494 2.07 -11.25 -4.87
N VAL A 495 3.18 -11.78 -5.37
CA VAL A 495 3.59 -13.18 -5.12
C VAL A 495 3.81 -13.48 -3.64
N LEU A 496 4.53 -12.60 -2.90
CA LEU A 496 4.83 -12.82 -1.48
C LEU A 496 3.56 -12.79 -0.62
N ILE A 497 2.67 -11.80 -0.83
CA ILE A 497 1.41 -11.65 -0.09
C ILE A 497 0.43 -12.81 -0.39
N ASN A 498 0.37 -13.27 -1.64
CA ASN A 498 -0.46 -14.41 -2.02
C ASN A 498 0.12 -15.75 -1.53
N THR A 499 1.45 -15.86 -1.44
CA THR A 499 2.12 -17.02 -0.85
C THR A 499 1.91 -17.09 0.67
N LYS A 500 2.07 -15.97 1.38
CA LYS A 500 1.72 -15.87 2.81
C LYS A 500 0.27 -16.30 3.05
N GLY A 501 -0.64 -15.89 2.17
CA GLY A 501 -2.03 -16.31 2.21
C GLY A 501 -2.23 -17.83 2.17
N ILE A 502 -1.47 -18.56 1.35
CA ILE A 502 -1.62 -20.01 1.17
C ILE A 502 -0.81 -20.87 2.16
N THR A 503 0.01 -20.30 3.06
CA THR A 503 0.67 -21.13 4.10
C THR A 503 -0.35 -21.78 5.04
N ARG A 504 -1.54 -21.16 5.18
CA ARG A 504 -2.73 -21.70 5.87
C ARG A 504 -3.20 -23.07 5.32
N LEU A 505 -2.70 -23.48 4.15
CA LEU A 505 -3.06 -24.69 3.42
C LEU A 505 -2.04 -25.83 3.62
N ALA A 506 -0.90 -25.54 4.24
CA ALA A 506 0.14 -26.53 4.49
C ALA A 506 -0.35 -27.67 5.40
N SER A 507 0.22 -28.86 5.21
CA SER A 507 0.00 -30.06 6.02
C SER A 507 0.36 -29.86 7.49
N ASP A 508 1.45 -29.12 7.72
CA ASP A 508 2.16 -28.97 8.97
C ASP A 508 2.89 -27.62 9.01
N ASP A 509 3.12 -27.08 10.21
CA ASP A 509 3.79 -25.78 10.40
C ASP A 509 5.21 -25.80 9.79
N ASP A 510 5.86 -26.97 9.88
CA ASP A 510 7.12 -27.31 9.23
C ASP A 510 7.10 -27.13 7.70
N ALA A 511 5.95 -27.33 7.02
CA ALA A 511 5.79 -27.08 5.59
C ALA A 511 5.42 -25.62 5.30
N SER A 512 4.62 -24.98 6.16
CA SER A 512 4.40 -23.52 6.14
C SER A 512 5.74 -22.77 6.16
N ASP A 513 6.63 -23.11 7.09
CA ASP A 513 7.94 -22.46 7.21
C ASP A 513 8.85 -22.74 6.01
N LYS A 514 8.80 -23.95 5.42
CA LYS A 514 9.52 -24.24 4.16
C LYS A 514 9.01 -23.35 3.01
N ILE A 515 7.71 -23.14 2.90
CA ILE A 515 7.10 -22.23 1.91
C ILE A 515 7.52 -20.78 2.16
N ILE A 516 7.47 -20.30 3.40
CA ILE A 516 7.90 -18.95 3.79
C ILE A 516 9.37 -18.71 3.45
N ASN A 517 10.26 -19.66 3.78
CA ASN A 517 11.70 -19.55 3.48
C ASN A 517 12.00 -19.54 1.96
N VAL A 518 11.30 -20.36 1.16
CA VAL A 518 11.46 -20.36 -0.30
C VAL A 518 10.89 -19.08 -0.93
N ALA A 519 9.78 -18.56 -0.41
CA ALA A 519 9.21 -17.29 -0.84
C ALA A 519 10.11 -16.09 -0.49
N LYS A 520 10.66 -16.06 0.73
CA LYS A 520 11.65 -15.05 1.14
C LYS A 520 12.86 -15.08 0.23
N LEU A 521 13.41 -16.26 -0.09
CA LEU A 521 14.53 -16.38 -1.04
C LEU A 521 14.19 -15.82 -2.44
N ALA A 522 12.94 -15.97 -2.91
CA ALA A 522 12.50 -15.35 -4.16
C ALA A 522 12.39 -13.82 -4.05
N GLY A 523 11.91 -13.30 -2.92
CA GLY A 523 11.90 -11.88 -2.57
C GLY A 523 13.32 -11.28 -2.51
N ASP A 524 14.22 -11.86 -1.72
CA ASP A 524 15.63 -11.49 -1.59
C ASP A 524 16.33 -11.39 -2.96
N VAL A 525 16.10 -12.36 -3.84
CA VAL A 525 16.71 -12.38 -5.18
C VAL A 525 16.05 -11.35 -6.11
N GLY A 526 14.75 -11.08 -5.94
CA GLY A 526 14.04 -9.99 -6.62
C GLY A 526 14.53 -8.60 -6.19
N LEU A 527 14.71 -8.39 -4.89
CA LEU A 527 15.25 -7.16 -4.31
C LEU A 527 16.68 -6.90 -4.82
N ARG A 528 17.55 -7.93 -4.78
CA ARG A 528 18.92 -7.87 -5.32
C ARG A 528 18.98 -7.60 -6.82
N PHE A 529 17.94 -7.94 -7.59
CA PHE A 529 17.87 -7.58 -9.01
C PHE A 529 17.86 -6.05 -9.18
N PHE A 530 17.00 -5.35 -8.45
CA PHE A 530 16.93 -3.88 -8.46
C PHE A 530 18.22 -3.23 -7.94
N GLU A 531 18.76 -3.67 -6.80
CA GLU A 531 20.02 -3.12 -6.29
C GLU A 531 21.18 -3.27 -7.27
N ASN A 532 21.28 -4.42 -7.94
CA ASN A 532 22.37 -4.72 -8.87
C ASN A 532 22.25 -3.97 -10.21
N LEU A 533 21.17 -3.22 -10.41
CA LEU A 533 20.96 -2.30 -11.53
C LEU A 533 21.01 -0.82 -11.11
N GLN A 534 21.38 -0.51 -9.86
CA GLN A 534 21.68 0.86 -9.47
C GLN A 534 23.00 1.32 -10.11
N SER A 535 23.02 2.56 -10.59
CA SER A 535 24.09 3.16 -11.38
C SER A 535 25.44 3.08 -10.68
N TYR A 536 25.49 3.28 -9.36
CA TYR A 536 26.74 3.16 -8.59
C TYR A 536 27.31 1.73 -8.57
N LYS A 537 26.49 0.68 -8.66
CA LYS A 537 26.99 -0.71 -8.80
C LYS A 537 27.39 -1.02 -10.25
N LEU A 538 26.67 -0.46 -11.22
CA LEU A 538 26.99 -0.62 -12.65
C LEU A 538 28.24 0.15 -13.08
N ASP A 539 28.54 1.30 -12.46
CA ASP A 539 29.73 2.09 -12.79
C ASP A 539 31.05 1.44 -12.37
N LEU A 540 31.01 0.52 -11.40
CA LEU A 540 32.14 -0.35 -11.04
C LEU A 540 32.43 -1.44 -12.11
N LEU A 541 31.57 -1.60 -13.12
CA LEU A 541 31.66 -2.66 -14.14
C LEU A 541 32.00 -2.11 -15.53
N GLN A 542 32.72 -2.93 -16.30
CA GLN A 542 33.05 -2.62 -17.70
C GLN A 542 31.77 -2.52 -18.55
N PRO A 543 31.68 -1.59 -19.53
CA PRO A 543 30.46 -1.39 -20.32
C PRO A 543 29.91 -2.65 -21.02
N SER A 544 30.78 -3.56 -21.43
CA SER A 544 30.43 -4.88 -21.97
C SER A 544 29.65 -5.74 -20.97
N GLN A 545 30.11 -5.78 -19.72
CA GLN A 545 29.52 -6.59 -18.64
C GLN A 545 28.19 -6.02 -18.14
N ARG A 546 27.97 -4.70 -18.24
CA ARG A 546 26.72 -4.05 -17.77
C ARG A 546 25.47 -4.66 -18.41
N LYS A 547 25.50 -4.95 -19.73
CA LYS A 547 24.40 -5.62 -20.45
C LYS A 547 24.20 -7.11 -20.06
N GLU A 548 25.14 -7.74 -19.35
CA GLU A 548 24.95 -9.11 -18.84
C GLU A 548 24.29 -9.14 -17.46
N VAL A 549 24.46 -8.09 -16.65
CA VAL A 549 23.96 -8.03 -15.26
C VAL A 549 22.44 -8.22 -15.19
N ALA A 550 21.68 -7.52 -16.03
CA ALA A 550 20.22 -7.60 -16.03
C ALA A 550 19.72 -9.02 -16.35
N MET A 551 20.27 -9.65 -17.39
CA MET A 551 19.89 -11.02 -17.79
C MET A 551 20.35 -12.07 -16.78
N ARG A 552 21.51 -11.90 -16.14
CA ARG A 552 22.00 -12.77 -15.08
C ARG A 552 21.08 -12.73 -13.85
N ASN A 553 20.69 -11.54 -13.41
CA ASN A 553 19.79 -11.36 -12.28
C ASN A 553 18.38 -11.91 -12.58
N ASN A 554 17.84 -11.68 -13.78
CA ASN A 554 16.60 -12.30 -14.23
C ASN A 554 16.68 -13.85 -14.20
N GLY A 555 17.82 -14.43 -14.64
CA GLY A 555 18.06 -15.86 -14.52
C GLY A 555 17.98 -16.38 -13.08
N GLN A 556 18.49 -15.61 -12.10
CA GLN A 556 18.39 -15.95 -10.68
C GLN A 556 16.97 -15.80 -10.14
N VAL A 557 16.27 -14.70 -10.46
CA VAL A 557 14.86 -14.47 -10.07
C VAL A 557 13.96 -15.57 -10.60
N ARG A 558 14.09 -15.93 -11.88
CA ARG A 558 13.36 -17.05 -12.48
C ARG A 558 13.69 -18.37 -11.78
N GLY A 559 14.95 -18.63 -11.46
CA GLY A 559 15.34 -19.83 -10.71
C GLY A 559 14.73 -19.93 -9.30
N ALA A 560 14.60 -18.81 -8.60
CA ALA A 560 13.95 -18.76 -7.28
C ALA A 560 12.42 -18.87 -7.38
N LEU A 561 11.80 -18.14 -8.31
CA LEU A 561 10.36 -18.22 -8.57
C LEU A 561 9.91 -19.60 -9.09
N THR A 562 10.73 -20.31 -9.87
CA THR A 562 10.44 -21.71 -10.25
C THR A 562 10.40 -22.63 -9.03
N LYS A 563 11.35 -22.51 -8.09
CA LYS A 563 11.33 -23.30 -6.84
C LYS A 563 10.11 -22.99 -5.96
N LEU A 564 9.71 -21.71 -5.92
CA LEU A 564 8.47 -21.32 -5.25
C LEU A 564 7.24 -21.93 -5.95
N SER A 565 7.21 -21.90 -7.28
CA SER A 565 6.18 -22.60 -8.07
C SER A 565 6.15 -24.09 -7.76
N GLU A 566 7.29 -24.79 -7.69
CA GLU A 566 7.35 -26.22 -7.35
C GLU A 566 6.78 -26.53 -5.96
N MET A 567 7.09 -25.70 -4.95
CA MET A 567 6.53 -25.84 -3.60
C MET A 567 5.01 -25.62 -3.56
N VAL A 568 4.49 -24.64 -4.32
CA VAL A 568 3.05 -24.33 -4.35
C VAL A 568 2.26 -25.32 -5.22
N ASP A 569 2.86 -25.87 -6.28
CA ASP A 569 2.27 -26.98 -7.07
C ASP A 569 2.05 -28.23 -6.19
N GLY A 570 2.90 -28.42 -5.17
CA GLY A 570 2.74 -29.43 -4.13
C GLY A 570 1.48 -29.30 -3.27
N LEU A 571 0.85 -28.11 -3.22
CA LEU A 571 -0.40 -27.84 -2.50
C LEU A 571 -1.66 -27.97 -3.38
N VAL A 572 -1.52 -28.23 -4.68
CA VAL A 572 -2.66 -28.34 -5.60
C VAL A 572 -3.28 -29.74 -5.52
N PRO A 573 -4.61 -29.88 -5.31
CA PRO A 573 -5.31 -31.18 -5.33
C PRO A 573 -5.17 -31.89 -6.68
N LYS A 574 -4.39 -32.98 -6.70
CA LYS A 574 -3.88 -33.62 -7.93
C LYS A 574 -4.97 -34.26 -8.78
N ASP A 575 -6.05 -34.74 -8.17
CA ASP A 575 -7.14 -35.43 -8.88
C ASP A 575 -7.95 -34.50 -9.79
N LYS A 576 -8.06 -33.22 -9.42
CA LYS A 576 -8.79 -32.20 -10.21
C LYS A 576 -7.87 -31.49 -11.21
N ALA A 577 -6.64 -31.11 -10.82
CA ALA A 577 -5.67 -30.50 -11.74
C ALA A 577 -5.23 -31.46 -12.88
N GLY A 578 -5.18 -32.76 -12.61
CA GLY A 578 -4.83 -33.76 -13.60
C GLY A 578 -5.80 -33.87 -14.78
N ALA A 579 -7.01 -33.30 -14.72
CA ALA A 579 -7.99 -33.36 -15.82
C ALA A 579 -7.57 -32.49 -17.02
N LEU A 580 -7.34 -31.19 -16.79
CA LEU A 580 -7.01 -30.22 -17.84
C LEU A 580 -5.64 -30.49 -18.48
N ALA A 581 -4.66 -30.97 -17.70
CA ALA A 581 -3.37 -31.42 -18.23
C ALA A 581 -3.45 -32.66 -19.15
N ARG A 582 -4.46 -33.53 -18.96
CA ARG A 582 -4.69 -34.73 -19.80
C ARG A 582 -5.65 -34.49 -20.98
N ALA A 583 -6.37 -33.37 -21.02
CA ALA A 583 -7.34 -33.03 -22.06
C ALA A 583 -6.67 -32.65 -23.40
N ASN A 584 -6.25 -33.65 -24.17
CA ASN A 584 -5.69 -33.45 -25.50
C ASN A 584 -6.76 -33.09 -26.55
N GLY A 585 -7.06 -31.80 -26.66
CA GLY A 585 -7.84 -31.22 -27.76
C GLY A 585 -9.22 -30.67 -27.41
N ASP A 586 -9.54 -30.52 -26.12
CA ASP A 586 -10.90 -30.16 -25.65
C ASP A 586 -10.92 -29.04 -24.59
N ILE A 587 -9.75 -28.47 -24.24
CA ILE A 587 -9.59 -27.52 -23.13
C ILE A 587 -10.47 -26.27 -23.28
N GLY A 588 -10.72 -25.80 -24.49
CA GLY A 588 -11.52 -24.58 -24.69
C GLY A 588 -13.01 -24.81 -24.41
N ASP A 589 -13.51 -25.91 -24.93
CA ASP A 589 -14.87 -26.40 -24.82
C ASP A 589 -15.17 -26.75 -23.35
N ILE A 590 -14.21 -27.37 -22.63
CA ILE A 590 -14.28 -27.58 -21.17
C ILE A 590 -14.39 -26.25 -20.40
N VAL A 591 -13.54 -25.25 -20.69
CA VAL A 591 -13.58 -23.97 -19.95
C VAL A 591 -14.91 -23.24 -20.20
N GLU A 592 -15.44 -23.28 -21.42
CA GLU A 592 -16.74 -22.69 -21.74
C GLU A 592 -17.90 -23.48 -21.10
N GLN A 593 -17.86 -24.81 -21.11
CA GLN A 593 -18.83 -25.68 -20.44
C GLN A 593 -18.86 -25.47 -18.92
N GLU A 594 -17.70 -25.29 -18.28
CA GLU A 594 -17.61 -25.04 -16.83
C GLU A 594 -18.15 -23.65 -16.44
N MET A 595 -17.83 -22.62 -17.22
CA MET A 595 -18.37 -21.26 -17.00
C MET A 595 -19.88 -21.21 -17.23
N LEU A 596 -20.39 -21.92 -18.25
CA LEU A 596 -21.82 -22.08 -18.50
C LEU A 596 -22.50 -22.93 -17.42
N GLY A 597 -21.85 -24.00 -16.93
CA GLY A 597 -22.34 -24.85 -15.84
C GLY A 597 -22.46 -24.08 -14.53
N ALA A 598 -21.46 -23.26 -14.19
CA ALA A 598 -21.51 -22.35 -13.04
C ALA A 598 -22.67 -21.34 -13.18
N ALA A 599 -22.85 -20.74 -14.37
CA ALA A 599 -23.96 -19.82 -14.64
C ALA A 599 -25.35 -20.50 -14.53
N GLN A 600 -25.48 -21.73 -15.05
CA GLN A 600 -26.71 -22.53 -14.93
C GLN A 600 -27.00 -22.94 -13.48
N ALA A 601 -25.99 -23.29 -12.68
CA ALA A 601 -26.15 -23.58 -11.26
C ALA A 601 -26.63 -22.35 -10.48
N ILE A 602 -26.12 -21.16 -10.79
CA ILE A 602 -26.59 -19.88 -10.23
C ILE A 602 -28.05 -19.61 -10.64
N GLU A 603 -28.43 -19.90 -11.89
CA GLU A 603 -29.81 -19.72 -12.38
C GLU A 603 -30.80 -20.70 -11.74
N GLN A 604 -30.45 -21.98 -11.61
CA GLN A 604 -31.24 -22.98 -10.87
C GLN A 604 -31.39 -22.60 -9.38
N ALA A 605 -30.33 -22.12 -8.75
CA ALA A 605 -30.40 -21.62 -7.37
C ALA A 605 -31.34 -20.39 -7.28
N THR A 606 -31.27 -19.47 -8.26
CA THR A 606 -32.20 -18.34 -8.36
C THR A 606 -33.66 -18.80 -8.48
N GLN A 607 -33.93 -19.84 -9.28
CA GLN A 607 -35.27 -20.41 -9.45
C GLN A 607 -35.78 -21.03 -8.13
N ARG A 608 -34.96 -21.84 -7.43
CA ARG A 608 -35.31 -22.34 -6.08
C ARG A 608 -35.65 -21.20 -5.14
N LEU A 609 -34.85 -20.13 -5.11
CA LEU A 609 -35.13 -18.98 -4.26
C LEU A 609 -36.44 -18.25 -4.62
N GLN A 610 -36.82 -18.22 -5.91
CA GLN A 610 -38.14 -17.72 -6.34
C GLN A 610 -39.28 -18.64 -5.90
N GLU A 611 -39.10 -19.95 -5.97
CA GLU A 611 -40.06 -20.93 -5.43
C GLU A 611 -40.24 -20.73 -3.92
N LEU A 612 -39.17 -20.50 -3.16
CA LEU A 612 -39.23 -20.19 -1.73
C LEU A 612 -40.01 -18.90 -1.43
N MET A 613 -39.78 -17.82 -2.19
CA MET A 613 -40.58 -16.59 -2.08
C MET A 613 -42.07 -16.79 -2.43
N SER A 614 -42.40 -17.84 -3.19
CA SER A 614 -43.78 -18.15 -3.59
C SER A 614 -44.50 -19.14 -2.67
N ARG A 615 -43.80 -19.77 -1.71
CA ARG A 615 -44.41 -20.72 -0.77
C ARG A 615 -45.50 -20.01 0.08
N PRO A 616 -46.64 -20.66 0.35
CA PRO A 616 -47.64 -20.11 1.28
C PRO A 616 -47.02 -19.83 2.65
N ARG A 617 -47.30 -18.64 3.20
CA ARG A 617 -46.83 -18.28 4.56
C ARG A 617 -47.43 -19.21 5.60
N ASP A 618 -46.57 -19.76 6.45
CA ASP A 618 -46.97 -20.61 7.56
C ASP A 618 -47.74 -19.78 8.62
N SER A 619 -49.00 -20.16 8.85
CA SER A 619 -49.90 -19.48 9.79
C SER A 619 -49.56 -19.70 11.27
N SER A 620 -48.53 -20.49 11.59
CA SER A 620 -48.05 -20.72 12.96
C SER A 620 -47.07 -19.65 13.48
N ARG A 621 -46.56 -18.76 12.61
CA ARG A 621 -45.45 -17.84 12.93
C ARG A 621 -45.89 -16.41 13.25
N SER A 622 -45.05 -15.68 13.98
CA SER A 622 -45.28 -14.26 14.29
C SER A 622 -45.25 -13.39 13.04
N ALA A 623 -45.98 -12.27 13.07
CA ALA A 623 -45.87 -11.23 12.05
C ALA A 623 -44.44 -10.65 11.95
N VAL A 624 -43.70 -10.66 13.06
CA VAL A 624 -42.28 -10.25 13.11
C VAL A 624 -41.41 -11.27 12.36
N ASP A 625 -41.56 -12.57 12.65
CA ASP A 625 -40.84 -13.64 11.94
C ASP A 625 -41.10 -13.57 10.44
N LEU A 626 -42.35 -13.38 10.02
CA LEU A 626 -42.70 -13.29 8.60
C LEU A 626 -42.02 -12.08 7.92
N GLN A 627 -41.94 -10.93 8.60
CA GLN A 627 -41.20 -9.76 8.10
C GLN A 627 -39.68 -10.01 8.02
N VAL A 628 -39.12 -10.75 8.97
CA VAL A 628 -37.71 -11.18 8.96
C VAL A 628 -37.43 -12.09 7.75
N HIS A 629 -38.23 -13.13 7.57
CA HIS A 629 -38.06 -14.10 6.48
C HIS A 629 -38.24 -13.46 5.09
N ASP A 630 -39.27 -12.63 4.90
CA ASP A 630 -39.49 -11.88 3.65
C ASP A 630 -38.26 -11.03 3.28
N SER A 631 -37.63 -10.37 4.26
CA SER A 631 -36.49 -9.49 4.01
C SER A 631 -35.17 -10.26 3.83
N ILE A 632 -34.98 -11.40 4.51
CA ILE A 632 -33.87 -12.33 4.25
C ILE A 632 -33.95 -12.85 2.80
N LEU A 633 -35.13 -13.27 2.35
CA LEU A 633 -35.36 -13.71 0.98
C LEU A 633 -35.09 -12.58 -0.04
N ALA A 634 -35.55 -11.36 0.23
CA ALA A 634 -35.29 -10.21 -0.63
C ALA A 634 -33.80 -9.86 -0.73
N ALA A 635 -33.06 -9.93 0.38
CA ALA A 635 -31.62 -9.68 0.41
C ALA A 635 -30.82 -10.80 -0.28
N ALA A 636 -31.17 -12.07 -0.07
CA ALA A 636 -30.62 -13.20 -0.82
C ALA A 636 -30.88 -13.05 -2.33
N MET A 637 -32.11 -12.66 -2.73
CA MET A 637 -32.48 -12.44 -4.12
C MET A 637 -31.68 -11.30 -4.77
N ALA A 638 -31.39 -10.23 -4.02
CA ALA A 638 -30.51 -9.16 -4.48
C ALA A 638 -29.07 -9.65 -4.71
N ILE A 639 -28.54 -10.50 -3.81
CA ILE A 639 -27.22 -11.14 -3.95
C ILE A 639 -27.19 -12.03 -5.20
N THR A 640 -28.12 -12.98 -5.37
CA THR A 640 -28.11 -13.91 -6.50
C THR A 640 -28.28 -13.20 -7.85
N ASN A 641 -29.09 -12.13 -7.91
CA ASN A 641 -29.19 -11.28 -9.10
C ASN A 641 -27.88 -10.54 -9.43
N ALA A 642 -27.13 -10.10 -8.41
CA ALA A 642 -25.81 -9.52 -8.61
C ALA A 642 -24.78 -10.57 -9.06
N ILE A 643 -24.84 -11.80 -8.54
CA ILE A 643 -23.97 -12.91 -8.96
C ILE A 643 -24.27 -13.35 -10.40
N SER A 644 -25.53 -13.40 -10.84
CA SER A 644 -25.87 -13.69 -12.24
C SER A 644 -25.27 -12.65 -13.21
N ARG A 645 -25.20 -11.39 -12.78
CA ARG A 645 -24.52 -10.31 -13.53
C ARG A 645 -22.99 -10.43 -13.49
N LEU A 646 -22.43 -10.80 -12.32
CA LEU A 646 -21.01 -11.08 -12.13
C LEU A 646 -20.54 -12.19 -13.08
N MET A 647 -21.22 -13.34 -13.10
CA MET A 647 -20.81 -14.48 -13.90
C MET A 647 -20.86 -14.16 -15.41
N LYS A 648 -21.90 -13.46 -15.87
CA LYS A 648 -22.00 -12.98 -17.26
C LYS A 648 -20.86 -12.03 -17.62
N ALA A 649 -20.53 -11.08 -16.74
CA ALA A 649 -19.38 -10.18 -16.93
C ALA A 649 -18.02 -10.93 -16.89
N ALA A 650 -17.90 -12.01 -16.12
CA ALA A 650 -16.72 -12.85 -16.06
C ALA A 650 -16.52 -13.64 -17.36
N THR A 651 -17.59 -14.26 -17.90
CA THR A 651 -17.54 -14.92 -19.22
C THR A 651 -17.22 -13.93 -20.34
N GLU A 652 -17.82 -12.74 -20.33
CA GLU A 652 -17.46 -11.68 -21.29
C GLU A 652 -15.98 -11.25 -21.17
N SER A 653 -15.43 -11.18 -19.95
CA SER A 653 -14.03 -10.79 -19.74
C SER A 653 -13.04 -11.89 -20.14
N GLN A 654 -13.33 -13.14 -19.80
CA GLN A 654 -12.65 -14.32 -20.34
C GLN A 654 -12.62 -14.31 -21.87
N GLN A 655 -13.76 -14.11 -22.52
CA GLN A 655 -13.86 -14.06 -23.99
C GLN A 655 -13.05 -12.89 -24.58
N GLU A 656 -13.07 -11.71 -23.95
CA GLU A 656 -12.24 -10.57 -24.37
C GLU A 656 -10.73 -10.84 -24.23
N ILE A 657 -10.31 -11.39 -23.08
CA ILE A 657 -8.91 -11.78 -22.79
C ILE A 657 -8.40 -12.77 -23.83
N VAL A 658 -9.20 -13.78 -24.16
CA VAL A 658 -8.87 -14.81 -25.16
C VAL A 658 -8.83 -14.20 -26.57
N ALA A 659 -9.79 -13.35 -26.93
CA ALA A 659 -9.86 -12.71 -28.23
C ALA A 659 -8.65 -11.79 -28.48
N GLN A 660 -8.20 -11.02 -27.48
CA GLN A 660 -7.01 -10.18 -27.56
C GLN A 660 -5.72 -11.02 -27.47
N GLY A 661 -5.65 -11.98 -26.54
CA GLY A 661 -4.41 -12.68 -26.17
C GLY A 661 -4.01 -13.86 -27.07
N LYS A 662 -4.91 -14.39 -27.90
CA LYS A 662 -4.59 -15.53 -28.80
C LYS A 662 -3.80 -15.14 -30.05
N GLY A 663 -3.92 -13.90 -30.54
CA GLY A 663 -3.34 -13.49 -31.82
C GLY A 663 -3.81 -14.38 -32.98
N SER A 664 -2.87 -15.05 -33.66
CA SER A 664 -3.14 -16.03 -34.72
C SER A 664 -3.35 -17.47 -34.23
N SER A 665 -3.19 -17.75 -32.94
CA SER A 665 -3.40 -19.09 -32.36
C SER A 665 -4.88 -19.38 -32.09
N SER A 666 -5.24 -20.67 -31.98
CA SER A 666 -6.61 -21.07 -31.65
C SER A 666 -6.95 -20.77 -30.18
N THR A 667 -8.25 -20.65 -29.86
CA THR A 667 -8.73 -20.50 -28.48
C THR A 667 -8.19 -21.61 -27.56
N GLN A 668 -8.22 -22.86 -28.01
CA GLN A 668 -7.66 -23.99 -27.25
C GLN A 668 -6.13 -23.88 -27.06
N GLN A 669 -5.38 -23.41 -28.05
CA GLN A 669 -3.94 -23.16 -27.93
C GLN A 669 -3.62 -22.04 -26.94
N PHE A 670 -4.44 -20.98 -26.89
CA PHE A 670 -4.31 -19.93 -25.89
C PHE A 670 -4.51 -20.46 -24.47
N TYR A 671 -5.58 -21.24 -24.23
CA TYR A 671 -5.81 -21.85 -22.92
C TYR A 671 -4.73 -22.85 -22.54
N LYS A 672 -4.30 -23.75 -23.45
CA LYS A 672 -3.21 -24.71 -23.19
C LYS A 672 -1.87 -24.03 -22.87
N ARG A 673 -1.63 -22.80 -23.39
CA ARG A 673 -0.46 -21.97 -23.05
C ARG A 673 -0.59 -21.24 -21.70
N ASN A 674 -1.80 -21.04 -21.20
CA ASN A 674 -2.10 -20.32 -19.95
C ASN A 674 -2.87 -21.23 -18.98
N ASN A 675 -2.51 -22.52 -18.89
CA ASN A 675 -3.35 -23.55 -18.25
C ASN A 675 -3.70 -23.21 -16.79
N ARG A 676 -2.70 -22.78 -16.00
CA ARG A 676 -2.87 -22.35 -14.60
C ARG A 676 -3.85 -21.19 -14.42
N TRP A 677 -3.89 -20.26 -15.37
CA TRP A 677 -4.87 -19.17 -15.35
C TRP A 677 -6.30 -19.68 -15.62
N THR A 678 -6.46 -20.61 -16.57
CA THR A 678 -7.77 -21.25 -16.81
C THR A 678 -8.21 -22.14 -15.65
N GLU A 679 -7.29 -22.89 -15.02
CA GLU A 679 -7.56 -23.69 -13.82
C GLU A 679 -8.03 -22.79 -12.66
N GLY A 680 -7.34 -21.68 -12.40
CA GLY A 680 -7.75 -20.68 -11.41
C GLY A 680 -9.09 -20.00 -11.72
N LEU A 681 -9.37 -19.71 -13.00
CA LEU A 681 -10.64 -19.11 -13.43
C LEU A 681 -11.83 -20.08 -13.25
N ILE A 682 -11.68 -21.34 -13.69
CA ILE A 682 -12.70 -22.40 -13.47
C ILE A 682 -12.91 -22.63 -11.98
N SER A 683 -11.83 -22.74 -11.20
CA SER A 683 -11.90 -22.94 -9.74
C SER A 683 -12.69 -21.83 -9.06
N ALA A 684 -12.39 -20.56 -9.37
CA ALA A 684 -13.12 -19.43 -8.81
C ALA A 684 -14.60 -19.35 -9.27
N ALA A 685 -14.90 -19.71 -10.53
CA ALA A 685 -16.27 -19.74 -11.03
C ALA A 685 -17.11 -20.84 -10.34
N ARG A 686 -16.52 -22.02 -10.13
CA ARG A 686 -17.11 -23.12 -9.33
C ARG A 686 -17.31 -22.70 -7.87
N ALA A 687 -16.35 -22.03 -7.25
CA ALA A 687 -16.46 -21.52 -5.88
C ALA A 687 -17.64 -20.54 -5.73
N VAL A 688 -17.82 -19.63 -6.70
CA VAL A 688 -18.99 -18.72 -6.73
C VAL A 688 -20.30 -19.49 -6.85
N ALA A 689 -20.38 -20.50 -7.73
CA ALA A 689 -21.58 -21.34 -7.88
C ALA A 689 -21.89 -22.18 -6.62
N PHE A 690 -20.88 -22.73 -5.96
CA PHE A 690 -21.01 -23.44 -4.68
C PHE A 690 -21.51 -22.51 -3.57
N ALA A 691 -20.84 -21.37 -3.35
CA ALA A 691 -21.22 -20.40 -2.34
C ALA A 691 -22.64 -19.83 -2.57
N THR A 692 -23.06 -19.69 -3.84
CA THR A 692 -24.42 -19.29 -4.21
C THR A 692 -25.47 -20.32 -3.78
N ASN A 693 -25.20 -21.61 -3.98
CA ASN A 693 -26.09 -22.68 -3.51
C ASN A 693 -26.12 -22.73 -1.97
N LEU A 694 -24.95 -22.67 -1.32
CA LEU A 694 -24.83 -22.66 0.14
C LEU A 694 -25.58 -21.48 0.80
N LEU A 695 -25.57 -20.29 0.17
CA LEU A 695 -26.35 -19.14 0.62
C LEU A 695 -27.87 -19.40 0.59
N ILE A 696 -28.35 -20.07 -0.45
CA ILE A 696 -29.79 -20.32 -0.66
C ILE A 696 -30.26 -21.52 0.18
N GLU A 697 -29.41 -22.53 0.36
CA GLU A 697 -29.62 -23.60 1.33
C GLU A 697 -29.64 -23.06 2.77
N SER A 698 -28.71 -22.17 3.13
CA SER A 698 -28.74 -21.47 4.44
C SER A 698 -29.98 -20.60 4.60
N ALA A 699 -30.51 -20.02 3.52
CA ALA A 699 -31.74 -19.22 3.56
C ALA A 699 -32.98 -20.10 3.76
N ASP A 700 -33.18 -21.20 3.02
CA ASP A 700 -34.27 -22.17 3.29
C ASP A 700 -34.07 -22.85 4.66
N GLY A 701 -32.82 -23.01 5.10
CA GLY A 701 -32.44 -23.49 6.41
C GLY A 701 -32.94 -22.59 7.55
N VAL A 702 -32.69 -21.29 7.47
CA VAL A 702 -33.22 -20.29 8.41
C VAL A 702 -34.75 -20.24 8.30
N LEU A 703 -35.31 -20.22 7.08
CA LEU A 703 -36.76 -20.22 6.87
C LEU A 703 -37.45 -21.50 7.36
N SER A 704 -36.76 -22.63 7.45
CA SER A 704 -37.29 -23.87 8.04
C SER A 704 -37.04 -23.99 9.55
N GLY A 705 -36.28 -23.08 10.16
CA GLY A 705 -35.85 -23.17 11.56
C GLY A 705 -34.81 -24.26 11.81
N THR A 706 -34.15 -24.76 10.76
CA THR A 706 -33.10 -25.79 10.85
C THR A 706 -31.69 -25.21 10.92
N HIS A 707 -31.50 -23.98 10.45
CA HIS A 707 -30.22 -23.26 10.44
C HIS A 707 -30.34 -21.92 11.19
N SER A 708 -29.21 -21.42 11.69
CA SER A 708 -29.15 -20.17 12.45
C SER A 708 -28.81 -18.95 11.58
N LEU A 709 -29.14 -17.76 12.09
CA LEU A 709 -28.84 -16.48 11.45
C LEU A 709 -27.33 -16.27 11.23
N GLU A 710 -26.50 -16.82 12.10
CA GLU A 710 -25.03 -16.76 12.03
C GLU A 710 -24.49 -17.63 10.89
N GLN A 711 -25.13 -18.78 10.61
CA GLN A 711 -24.78 -19.63 9.46
C GLN A 711 -25.06 -18.91 8.13
N LEU A 712 -26.19 -18.19 8.05
CA LEU A 712 -26.51 -17.33 6.91
C LEU A 712 -25.50 -16.17 6.74
N ILE A 713 -24.99 -15.59 7.84
CA ILE A 713 -23.88 -14.63 7.79
C ILE A 713 -22.61 -15.28 7.24
N VAL A 714 -22.26 -16.50 7.66
CA VAL A 714 -21.08 -17.23 7.14
C VAL A 714 -21.21 -17.49 5.63
N ALA A 715 -22.35 -18.01 5.16
CA ALA A 715 -22.59 -18.25 3.74
C ALA A 715 -22.55 -16.95 2.90
N SER A 716 -23.08 -15.84 3.43
CA SER A 716 -23.00 -14.53 2.78
C SER A 716 -21.57 -13.98 2.67
N ASN A 717 -20.69 -14.31 3.62
CA ASN A 717 -19.28 -13.94 3.55
C ASN A 717 -18.50 -14.84 2.57
N GLU A 718 -18.82 -16.13 2.50
CA GLU A 718 -18.22 -17.07 1.53
C GLU A 718 -18.50 -16.63 0.08
N VAL A 719 -19.73 -16.19 -0.21
CA VAL A 719 -20.10 -15.57 -1.49
C VAL A 719 -19.23 -14.36 -1.83
N ALA A 720 -18.93 -13.50 -0.85
CA ALA A 720 -18.08 -12.33 -1.06
C ALA A 720 -16.60 -12.72 -1.28
N ALA A 721 -16.11 -13.75 -0.59
CA ALA A 721 -14.76 -14.28 -0.77
C ALA A 721 -14.58 -14.92 -2.17
N ALA A 722 -15.50 -15.80 -2.58
CA ALA A 722 -15.50 -16.41 -3.91
C ALA A 722 -15.64 -15.36 -5.03
N THR A 723 -16.46 -14.33 -4.81
CA THR A 723 -16.56 -13.18 -5.73
C THR A 723 -15.21 -12.46 -5.89
N ALA A 724 -14.50 -12.21 -4.79
CA ALA A 724 -13.17 -11.59 -4.84
C ALA A 724 -12.13 -12.48 -5.55
N GLN A 725 -12.19 -13.80 -5.37
CA GLN A 725 -11.36 -14.77 -6.11
C GLN A 725 -11.61 -14.70 -7.62
N LEU A 726 -12.88 -14.65 -8.06
CA LEU A 726 -13.22 -14.61 -9.49
C LEU A 726 -12.72 -13.31 -10.17
N VAL A 727 -12.86 -12.16 -9.48
CA VAL A 727 -12.29 -10.89 -9.97
C VAL A 727 -10.77 -10.96 -10.06
N ALA A 728 -10.10 -11.50 -9.03
CA ALA A 728 -8.65 -11.64 -9.00
C ALA A 728 -8.15 -12.53 -10.15
N ALA A 729 -8.77 -13.70 -10.35
CA ALA A 729 -8.45 -14.64 -11.43
C ALA A 729 -8.66 -14.04 -12.83
N SER A 730 -9.72 -13.25 -13.05
CA SER A 730 -9.90 -12.50 -14.30
C SER A 730 -8.79 -11.47 -14.51
N ARG A 731 -8.47 -10.69 -13.47
CA ARG A 731 -7.52 -9.57 -13.52
C ARG A 731 -6.08 -9.97 -13.91
N VAL A 732 -5.69 -11.24 -13.73
CA VAL A 732 -4.33 -11.75 -14.05
C VAL A 732 -3.91 -11.52 -15.50
N LYS A 733 -4.85 -11.66 -16.45
CA LYS A 733 -4.62 -11.56 -17.90
C LYS A 733 -5.48 -10.46 -18.55
N ALA A 734 -6.24 -9.70 -17.75
CA ALA A 734 -7.07 -8.59 -18.22
C ALA A 734 -6.24 -7.37 -18.64
N ASN A 735 -6.72 -6.63 -19.64
CA ASN A 735 -6.15 -5.36 -20.06
C ASN A 735 -6.62 -4.22 -19.13
N LEU A 736 -5.72 -3.29 -18.76
CA LEU A 736 -5.97 -2.21 -17.82
C LEU A 736 -7.13 -1.27 -18.22
N MET A 737 -7.47 -1.23 -19.52
CA MET A 737 -8.57 -0.42 -20.08
C MET A 737 -9.71 -1.29 -20.64
N SER A 738 -9.88 -2.52 -20.12
CA SER A 738 -10.90 -3.47 -20.58
C SER A 738 -12.30 -3.12 -20.04
N LYS A 739 -13.27 -2.96 -20.97
CA LYS A 739 -14.67 -2.67 -20.64
C LYS A 739 -15.45 -3.88 -20.13
N SER A 740 -14.96 -5.10 -20.31
CA SER A 740 -15.52 -6.27 -19.64
C SER A 740 -15.01 -6.37 -18.20
N GLN A 741 -13.71 -6.15 -17.95
CA GLN A 741 -13.15 -6.12 -16.59
C GLN A 741 -13.77 -5.00 -15.74
N GLU A 742 -13.99 -3.79 -16.29
CA GLU A 742 -14.69 -2.70 -15.60
C GLU A 742 -16.11 -3.10 -15.16
N ARG A 743 -16.85 -3.79 -16.05
CA ARG A 743 -18.21 -4.30 -15.74
C ARG A 743 -18.17 -5.44 -14.73
N LEU A 744 -17.15 -6.30 -14.76
CA LEU A 744 -16.92 -7.36 -13.78
C LEU A 744 -16.64 -6.78 -12.39
N GLU A 745 -15.73 -5.80 -12.28
CA GLU A 745 -15.41 -5.13 -11.00
C GLU A 745 -16.64 -4.36 -10.46
N SER A 746 -17.44 -3.75 -11.33
CA SER A 746 -18.72 -3.12 -10.97
C SER A 746 -19.75 -4.13 -10.44
N ALA A 747 -19.90 -5.28 -11.09
CA ALA A 747 -20.79 -6.37 -10.63
C ALA A 747 -20.32 -6.98 -9.30
N ALA A 748 -19.01 -7.19 -9.12
CA ALA A 748 -18.43 -7.68 -7.87
C ALA A 748 -18.63 -6.72 -6.70
N LYS A 749 -18.55 -5.41 -6.96
CA LYS A 749 -18.91 -4.39 -5.96
C LYS A 749 -20.40 -4.47 -5.59
N ALA A 750 -21.28 -4.70 -6.56
CA ALA A 750 -22.72 -4.89 -6.29
C ALA A 750 -23.00 -6.15 -5.44
N VAL A 751 -22.35 -7.29 -5.72
CA VAL A 751 -22.43 -8.49 -4.86
C VAL A 751 -21.92 -8.19 -3.44
N THR A 752 -20.77 -7.53 -3.34
CA THR A 752 -20.13 -7.20 -2.05
C THR A 752 -21.02 -6.31 -1.18
N GLU A 753 -21.65 -5.27 -1.75
CA GLU A 753 -22.59 -4.42 -1.00
C GLU A 753 -23.92 -5.13 -0.68
N ALA A 754 -24.39 -6.05 -1.53
CA ALA A 754 -25.56 -6.87 -1.24
C ALA A 754 -25.30 -7.85 -0.07
N CYS A 755 -24.13 -8.50 -0.02
CA CYS A 755 -23.72 -9.31 1.13
C CYS A 755 -23.59 -8.47 2.41
N LYS A 756 -22.98 -7.27 2.34
CA LYS A 756 -22.93 -6.34 3.49
C LYS A 756 -24.32 -5.92 3.96
N ALA A 757 -25.26 -5.71 3.05
CA ALA A 757 -26.65 -5.37 3.38
C ALA A 757 -27.34 -6.54 4.12
N LEU A 758 -27.21 -7.78 3.61
CA LEU A 758 -27.72 -8.97 4.29
C LEU A 758 -27.10 -9.13 5.69
N VAL A 759 -25.77 -9.06 5.83
CA VAL A 759 -25.11 -9.22 7.14
C VAL A 759 -25.50 -8.12 8.13
N ARG A 760 -25.67 -6.87 7.68
CA ARG A 760 -26.20 -5.78 8.53
C ARG A 760 -27.63 -6.05 8.97
N GLN A 761 -28.50 -6.50 8.05
CA GLN A 761 -29.89 -6.81 8.34
C GLN A 761 -30.00 -7.97 9.33
N VAL A 762 -29.30 -9.08 9.08
CA VAL A 762 -29.33 -10.26 9.96
C VAL A 762 -28.86 -9.91 11.37
N LYS A 763 -27.77 -9.14 11.52
CA LYS A 763 -27.34 -8.64 12.83
C LYS A 763 -28.38 -7.76 13.53
N ALA A 764 -29.11 -6.92 12.78
CA ALA A 764 -30.18 -6.09 13.33
C ALA A 764 -31.45 -6.90 13.70
N VAL A 765 -31.60 -8.12 13.18
CA VAL A 765 -32.63 -9.08 13.62
C VAL A 765 -32.19 -9.79 14.89
N SER A 766 -30.99 -10.39 14.91
CA SER A 766 -30.45 -11.06 16.10
C SER A 766 -30.39 -10.12 17.32
N ALA A 767 -30.02 -8.84 17.10
CA ALA A 767 -30.03 -7.84 18.18
C ALA A 767 -31.41 -7.67 18.84
N ARG A 768 -32.49 -7.62 18.05
CA ARG A 768 -33.85 -7.48 18.57
C ARG A 768 -34.35 -8.71 19.31
N GLN A 769 -33.94 -9.90 18.85
CA GLN A 769 -34.26 -11.15 19.55
C GLN A 769 -33.60 -11.19 20.93
N ASN A 770 -32.38 -10.64 21.06
CA ASN A 770 -31.70 -10.51 22.35
C ASN A 770 -32.25 -9.37 23.23
N GLU A 771 -32.82 -8.30 22.64
CA GLU A 771 -33.50 -7.22 23.38
C GLU A 771 -34.76 -7.71 24.12
N GLU A 772 -35.39 -8.81 23.67
CA GLU A 772 -36.54 -9.43 24.35
C GLU A 772 -36.15 -10.25 25.60
N GLU A 773 -34.86 -10.48 25.86
CA GLU A 773 -34.32 -11.17 27.05
C GLU A 773 -33.73 -10.21 28.12
N GLU A 774 -34.09 -8.91 28.13
CA GLU A 774 -33.57 -7.96 29.14
C GLU A 774 -34.07 -8.28 30.56
N VAL A 775 -33.25 -8.99 31.34
CA VAL A 775 -33.50 -9.30 32.76
C VAL A 775 -33.34 -8.05 33.61
N ASP A 776 -34.36 -7.70 34.42
CA ASP A 776 -34.28 -6.59 35.37
C ASP A 776 -33.39 -6.92 36.58
N TYR A 777 -32.09 -6.66 36.43
CA TYR A 777 -31.10 -6.78 37.50
C TYR A 777 -31.27 -5.78 38.64
N LYS A 778 -32.07 -4.70 38.49
CA LYS A 778 -32.20 -3.62 39.50
C LYS A 778 -33.20 -3.96 40.60
N ASN A 779 -34.24 -4.74 40.27
CA ASN A 779 -35.26 -5.18 41.22
C ASN A 779 -35.02 -6.62 41.76
N MET A 780 -33.88 -7.23 41.43
CA MET A 780 -33.52 -8.59 41.84
C MET A 780 -33.00 -8.65 43.29
N ALA A 781 -33.34 -9.71 44.04
CA ALA A 781 -32.85 -9.89 45.41
C ALA A 781 -31.32 -10.11 45.44
N VAL A 782 -30.60 -9.48 46.37
CA VAL A 782 -29.11 -9.47 46.42
C VAL A 782 -28.48 -10.88 46.38
N LEU A 783 -29.10 -11.86 47.03
CA LEU A 783 -28.63 -13.26 47.01
C LEU A 783 -28.86 -13.96 45.66
N GLU A 784 -29.94 -13.61 44.97
CA GLU A 784 -30.27 -14.11 43.62
C GLU A 784 -29.39 -13.43 42.56
N PHE A 785 -29.14 -12.13 42.72
CA PHE A 785 -28.19 -11.38 41.91
C PHE A 785 -26.79 -12.00 41.98
N LYS A 786 -26.23 -12.19 43.19
CA LYS A 786 -24.89 -12.80 43.35
C LYS A 786 -24.82 -14.25 42.88
N ARG A 787 -25.95 -14.98 42.90
CA ARG A 787 -26.05 -16.31 42.29
C ARG A 787 -25.95 -16.21 40.77
N ARG A 788 -26.79 -15.39 40.13
CA ARG A 788 -26.74 -15.19 38.66
C ARG A 788 -25.41 -14.62 38.19
N GLU A 789 -24.78 -13.72 38.96
CA GLU A 789 -23.44 -13.20 38.70
C GLU A 789 -22.40 -14.35 38.64
N MET A 790 -22.39 -15.24 39.64
CA MET A 790 -21.50 -16.40 39.68
C MET A 790 -21.81 -17.41 38.56
N GLU A 791 -23.09 -17.69 38.31
CA GLU A 791 -23.53 -18.58 37.23
C GLU A 791 -23.11 -18.02 35.86
N GLN A 792 -23.24 -16.71 35.64
CA GLN A 792 -22.82 -16.01 34.41
C GLN A 792 -21.29 -15.96 34.25
N GLN A 793 -20.52 -15.77 35.32
CA GLN A 793 -19.05 -15.86 35.29
C GLN A 793 -18.59 -17.28 34.90
N VAL A 794 -19.25 -18.31 35.44
CA VAL A 794 -19.00 -19.71 35.07
C VAL A 794 -19.41 -20.02 33.63
N GLU A 795 -20.48 -19.39 33.12
CA GLU A 795 -20.88 -19.47 31.71
C GLU A 795 -19.85 -18.82 30.78
N ILE A 796 -19.35 -17.63 31.10
CA ILE A 796 -18.30 -16.93 30.33
C ILE A 796 -17.06 -17.83 30.21
N LEU A 797 -16.57 -18.40 31.32
CA LEU A 797 -15.40 -19.29 31.31
C LEU A 797 -15.60 -20.58 30.49
N LYS A 798 -16.84 -21.10 30.39
CA LYS A 798 -17.17 -22.20 29.47
C LYS A 798 -17.13 -21.72 28.01
N LEU A 799 -17.79 -20.60 27.72
CA LEU A 799 -17.88 -20.04 26.36
C LEU A 799 -16.50 -19.63 25.82
N GLU A 800 -15.60 -19.10 26.63
CA GLU A 800 -14.21 -18.81 26.23
C GLU A 800 -13.44 -20.08 25.86
N LYS A 801 -13.55 -21.13 26.70
CA LYS A 801 -12.95 -22.44 26.46
C LYS A 801 -13.48 -23.09 25.18
N ASP A 802 -14.80 -23.07 25.00
CA ASP A 802 -15.46 -23.68 23.84
C ASP A 802 -15.25 -22.87 22.56
N LEU A 803 -15.13 -21.54 22.64
CA LEU A 803 -14.66 -20.66 21.56
C LEU A 803 -13.22 -20.98 21.16
N GLY A 804 -12.33 -21.21 22.13
CA GLY A 804 -10.96 -21.69 21.88
C GLY A 804 -10.95 -23.04 21.15
N ALA A 805 -11.73 -24.01 21.64
CA ALA A 805 -11.87 -25.33 21.03
C ALA A 805 -12.56 -25.28 19.65
N ALA A 806 -13.48 -24.36 19.41
CA ALA A 806 -14.13 -24.13 18.12
C ALA A 806 -13.15 -23.49 17.12
N ARG A 807 -12.38 -22.48 17.52
CA ARG A 807 -11.32 -21.87 16.71
C ARG A 807 -10.26 -22.89 16.31
N HIS A 808 -9.82 -23.74 17.24
CA HIS A 808 -8.85 -24.80 16.94
C HIS A 808 -9.43 -25.86 15.98
N ARG A 809 -10.68 -26.30 16.18
CA ARG A 809 -11.38 -27.21 15.25
C ARG A 809 -11.57 -26.60 13.87
N LEU A 810 -11.94 -25.32 13.77
CA LEU A 810 -12.06 -24.63 12.48
C LEU A 810 -10.70 -24.52 11.76
N GLY A 811 -9.61 -24.30 12.48
CA GLY A 811 -8.25 -24.37 11.93
C GLY A 811 -7.90 -25.77 11.40
N ALA A 812 -8.25 -26.82 12.14
CA ALA A 812 -8.05 -28.21 11.71
C ALA A 812 -8.91 -28.58 10.49
N MET A 813 -10.20 -28.20 10.48
CA MET A 813 -11.11 -28.38 9.33
C MET A 813 -10.60 -27.64 8.09
N ARG A 814 -10.08 -26.42 8.25
CA ARG A 814 -9.48 -25.65 7.16
C ARG A 814 -8.24 -26.33 6.59
N ARG A 815 -7.35 -26.92 7.40
CA ARG A 815 -6.24 -27.74 6.88
C ARG A 815 -6.73 -29.01 6.18
N ALA A 816 -7.69 -29.72 6.80
CA ALA A 816 -8.24 -30.96 6.25
C ALA A 816 -8.88 -30.77 4.87
N GLY A 817 -9.64 -29.69 4.66
CA GLY A 817 -10.37 -29.44 3.41
C GLY A 817 -9.51 -29.36 2.13
N TYR A 818 -8.21 -29.07 2.24
CA TYR A 818 -7.29 -29.08 1.09
C TYR A 818 -6.57 -30.43 0.91
N HIS A 819 -6.78 -31.37 1.83
CA HIS A 819 -6.24 -32.74 1.81
C HIS A 819 -7.32 -33.80 1.54
N THR A 820 -8.57 -33.58 1.94
CA THR A 820 -9.66 -34.58 1.92
C THR A 820 -10.47 -34.63 0.63
N ASP A 821 -10.13 -33.82 -0.37
CA ASP A 821 -10.76 -33.80 -1.71
C ASP A 821 -10.41 -35.05 -2.57
N GLN A 822 -9.98 -36.13 -1.91
CA GLN A 822 -9.54 -37.43 -2.46
C GLN A 822 -10.64 -38.51 -2.39
N THR A 823 -11.74 -38.28 -1.66
CA THR A 823 -12.86 -39.22 -1.52
C THR A 823 -14.20 -38.50 -1.39
N ASP A 824 -14.81 -38.16 -2.53
CA ASP A 824 -16.19 -38.52 -2.93
C ASP A 824 -16.52 -37.98 -4.34
#